data_AF-A0A345IM82-F1
#
_entry.id   AF-A0A345IM82-F1
#
_cell.length_a   1.000
_cell.length_b   1.000
_cell.length_c   1.000
_cell.angle_alpha   90.00
_cell.angle_beta   90.00
_cell.angle_gamma   90.00
#
_symmetry.space_group_name_H-M   'P 1'
#
loop_
_entity.id
_entity.type
_entity.pdbx_description
1 polymer ?
#
loop_
_entity_poly.entity_id
_entity_poly.type
_entity_poly.pdbx_seq_one_letter_code
_entity_poly.pdbx_strand_id
1 'polypeptide(L)'
;MTVTQGFALPLALSLIALMLILFATYSIVTVQGIKTSAGSANSSAGFYAAEAALNSRAEKVRSTFQGFKTPKGTSPSAATPCTGTNLGTEDYACQTITVGGRTTVSYVKQDAAQTIRIPAGEDFEGLSAEETPFTVYGRALNAQGNPEAISTLVLRSRVVPLFQFAVFFDKDLEFDSTANMTLSGPVHTNGYMFLDAVGTLNLTGQITSAEQIYRGKKQSANCSVGPVNATNAAGATQVVSASGCRYQLTGTDLNVFGGKIKDNLGTLTVPSVAVLQPKIGETYWEKADVRIVLKRTGSYSASTWTPQFVKPDGTVLSVSGCTSAVNTSNTFRDNREAQIWTGASAARANRRMLDLNVRDLLACMQANKTALSLSGLDDTTEGGLVIYATVDDSSSSTIADGLLRANLGAAGNNISQTEPAVPNNYAVRLYNGALLNSSSLADPKPKGMAFVSDQAVFIEGNFNSAADKAGGWIPASVLADSMNVLSANWRTQETCQDRDGYYRNTVSSVKPGSTTIYALKNRAGVYYSEEIKGTTWYYYNSSAGGRVTNTAADTDVKSGLPLFCRTPTATTIKAAILAGSATTGTDSDIANGTADHKTYTTVNVTSGGVHNLTRFHEDWGSGTVNFTYRGSLVSLAMPLHARGPFQLGQNIYYHPPQRLWSFEEYFRDSADLPPLSPRFIYLKQDNFTRQFEQ
;
A
#
# COMPACT_ATOMS: atom_id res chain seq x y z
N MET A 1 67.81 76.46 -61.92
CA MET A 1 67.82 76.05 -60.50
C MET A 1 66.48 76.42 -59.89
N THR A 2 65.89 75.48 -59.14
CA THR A 2 64.84 75.61 -58.09
C THR A 2 63.49 76.21 -58.51
N VAL A 3 62.33 75.57 -58.29
CA VAL A 3 61.76 75.20 -56.98
C VAL A 3 60.80 73.99 -57.10
N THR A 4 61.08 72.88 -56.40
CA THR A 4 60.09 71.84 -56.05
C THR A 4 60.51 71.11 -54.76
N GLN A 5 60.42 71.78 -53.61
CA GLN A 5 60.51 71.11 -52.30
C GLN A 5 59.45 71.70 -51.37
N GLY A 6 58.40 70.91 -51.10
CA GLY A 6 57.30 71.34 -50.21
C GLY A 6 56.18 70.31 -49.94
N PHE A 7 56.17 69.13 -50.59
CA PHE A 7 55.07 68.15 -50.45
C PHE A 7 55.39 66.89 -49.61
N ALA A 8 56.63 66.70 -49.15
CA ALA A 8 57.00 65.51 -48.39
C ALA A 8 56.45 65.52 -46.94
N LEU A 9 56.43 66.69 -46.30
CA LEU A 9 55.99 66.82 -44.90
C LEU A 9 54.48 66.55 -44.71
N PRO A 10 53.56 67.13 -45.53
CA PRO A 10 52.13 66.86 -45.38
C PRO A 10 51.74 65.41 -45.68
N LEU A 11 52.47 64.76 -46.60
CA LEU A 11 52.25 63.36 -47.01
C LEU A 11 52.77 62.38 -45.95
N ALA A 12 53.90 62.69 -45.32
CA ALA A 12 54.39 61.96 -44.15
C ALA A 12 53.45 62.13 -42.94
N LEU A 13 52.95 63.35 -42.69
CA LEU A 13 52.00 63.63 -41.61
C LEU A 13 50.66 62.93 -41.83
N SER A 14 50.15 62.88 -43.06
CA SER A 14 48.91 62.15 -43.37
C SER A 14 49.08 60.64 -43.27
N LEU A 15 50.23 60.10 -43.65
CA LEU A 15 50.56 58.67 -43.48
C LEU A 15 50.68 58.30 -41.99
N ILE A 16 51.33 59.14 -41.19
CA ILE A 16 51.45 58.97 -39.75
C ILE A 16 50.06 59.09 -39.09
N ALA A 17 49.24 60.05 -39.48
CA ALA A 17 47.86 60.18 -38.99
C ALA A 17 47.02 58.94 -39.33
N LEU A 18 47.13 58.41 -40.54
CA LEU A 18 46.44 57.19 -40.95
C LEU A 18 46.90 55.98 -40.12
N MET A 19 48.21 55.84 -39.90
CA MET A 19 48.76 54.77 -39.06
C MET A 19 48.34 54.88 -37.60
N LEU A 20 48.25 56.09 -37.04
CA LEU A 20 47.75 56.31 -35.68
C LEU A 20 46.27 55.93 -35.56
N ILE A 21 45.44 56.23 -36.56
CA ILE A 21 44.03 55.84 -36.60
C ILE A 21 43.90 54.30 -36.72
N LEU A 22 44.72 53.66 -37.55
CA LEU A 22 44.74 52.20 -37.68
C LEU A 22 45.20 51.51 -36.39
N PHE A 23 46.20 52.06 -35.72
CA PHE A 23 46.68 51.55 -34.44
C PHE A 23 45.65 51.73 -33.33
N ALA A 24 44.97 52.89 -33.29
CA ALA A 24 43.91 53.16 -32.34
C ALA A 24 42.70 52.22 -32.56
N THR A 25 42.27 52.03 -33.80
CA THR A 25 41.16 51.12 -34.13
C THR A 25 41.52 49.66 -33.84
N TYR A 26 42.72 49.19 -34.20
CA TYR A 26 43.20 47.85 -33.82
C TYR A 26 43.22 47.67 -32.29
N SER A 27 43.76 48.64 -31.56
CA SER A 27 43.82 48.59 -30.09
C SER A 27 42.43 48.56 -29.45
N ILE A 28 41.49 49.37 -29.96
CA ILE A 28 40.10 49.38 -29.47
C ILE A 28 39.42 48.03 -29.74
N VAL A 29 39.56 47.49 -30.95
CA VAL A 29 38.97 46.20 -31.34
C VAL A 29 39.57 45.05 -30.53
N THR A 30 40.89 45.03 -30.32
CA THR A 30 41.56 44.00 -29.52
C THR A 30 41.17 44.09 -28.04
N VAL A 31 41.16 45.28 -27.45
CA VAL A 31 40.77 45.46 -26.04
C VAL A 31 39.29 45.13 -25.83
N GLN A 32 38.41 45.54 -26.75
CA GLN A 32 37.01 45.16 -26.70
C GLN A 32 36.84 43.65 -26.89
N GLY A 33 37.54 43.02 -27.84
CA GLY A 33 37.52 41.58 -28.04
C GLY A 33 37.97 40.78 -26.81
N ILE A 34 39.02 41.23 -26.13
CA ILE A 34 39.49 40.62 -24.87
C ILE A 34 38.46 40.81 -23.76
N LYS A 35 37.88 42.00 -23.59
CA LYS A 35 36.85 42.27 -22.58
C LYS A 35 35.59 41.45 -22.81
N THR A 36 35.13 41.34 -24.05
CA THR A 36 33.96 40.54 -24.42
C THR A 36 34.23 39.04 -24.23
N SER A 37 35.42 38.57 -24.60
CA SER A 37 35.82 37.17 -24.39
C SER A 37 35.94 36.84 -22.89
N ALA A 38 36.57 37.70 -22.10
CA ALA A 38 36.68 37.53 -20.65
C ALA A 38 35.30 37.61 -19.96
N GLY A 39 34.42 38.50 -20.39
CA GLY A 39 33.04 38.59 -19.90
C GLY A 39 32.24 37.32 -20.22
N SER A 40 32.37 36.79 -21.43
CA SER A 40 31.74 35.52 -21.83
C SER A 40 32.26 34.33 -21.03
N ALA A 41 33.58 34.25 -20.83
CA ALA A 41 34.22 33.21 -20.02
C ALA A 41 33.79 33.29 -18.55
N ASN A 42 33.73 34.50 -17.97
CA ASN A 42 33.29 34.71 -16.59
C ASN A 42 31.80 34.39 -16.40
N SER A 43 30.94 34.78 -17.33
CA SER A 43 29.52 34.42 -17.31
C SER A 43 29.31 32.91 -17.39
N SER A 44 30.08 32.22 -18.24
CA SER A 44 30.03 30.76 -18.35
C SER A 44 30.50 30.07 -17.07
N ALA A 45 31.62 30.54 -16.49
CA ALA A 45 32.14 30.01 -15.24
C ALA A 45 31.23 30.32 -14.04
N GLY A 46 30.62 31.50 -13.99
CA GLY A 46 29.61 31.88 -13.01
C GLY A 46 28.37 31.00 -13.10
N PHE A 47 27.92 30.67 -14.32
CA PHE A 47 26.81 29.74 -14.53
C PHE A 47 27.11 28.34 -13.97
N TYR A 48 28.26 27.75 -14.29
CA TYR A 48 28.63 26.44 -13.74
C TYR A 48 28.78 26.47 -12.21
N ALA A 49 29.28 27.59 -11.65
CA ALA A 49 29.35 27.77 -10.20
C ALA A 49 27.94 27.85 -9.56
N ALA A 50 27.01 28.59 -10.19
CA ALA A 50 25.62 28.69 -9.75
C ALA A 50 24.90 27.34 -9.84
N GLU A 51 25.12 26.58 -10.91
CA GLU A 51 24.59 25.23 -11.12
C GLU A 51 25.14 24.24 -10.08
N ALA A 52 26.43 24.31 -9.74
CA ALA A 52 27.00 23.48 -8.68
C ALA A 52 26.35 23.77 -7.31
N ALA A 53 26.14 25.04 -6.97
CA ALA A 53 25.45 25.44 -5.75
C ALA A 53 23.98 24.97 -5.74
N LEU A 54 23.31 25.11 -6.89
CA LEU A 54 21.95 24.65 -7.10
C LEU A 54 21.82 23.14 -6.89
N ASN A 55 22.67 22.34 -7.55
CA ASN A 55 22.64 20.88 -7.46
C ASN A 55 22.99 20.38 -6.04
N SER A 56 23.98 21.00 -5.39
CA SER A 56 24.31 20.70 -4.00
C SER A 56 23.12 20.98 -3.06
N ARG A 57 22.44 22.12 -3.26
CA ARG A 57 21.28 22.47 -2.43
C ARG A 57 20.07 21.61 -2.74
N ALA A 58 19.81 21.31 -4.00
CA ALA A 58 18.73 20.42 -4.43
C ALA A 58 18.88 19.03 -3.82
N GLU A 59 20.11 18.49 -3.76
CA GLU A 59 20.35 17.20 -3.14
C GLU A 59 20.08 17.21 -1.63
N LYS A 60 20.50 18.27 -0.93
CA LYS A 60 20.17 18.43 0.50
C LYS A 60 18.66 18.51 0.73
N VAL A 61 17.94 19.24 -0.12
CA VAL A 61 16.47 19.30 -0.09
C VAL A 61 15.85 17.93 -0.35
N ARG A 62 16.29 17.20 -1.39
CA ARG A 62 15.82 15.83 -1.68
C ARG A 62 16.05 14.88 -0.52
N SER A 63 17.24 14.91 0.09
CA SER A 63 17.56 14.08 1.25
C SER A 63 16.62 14.34 2.44
N THR A 64 16.08 15.57 2.54
CA THR A 64 15.11 15.93 3.59
C THR A 64 13.76 15.26 3.37
N PHE A 65 13.39 14.91 2.13
CA PHE A 65 12.14 14.20 1.84
C PHE A 65 12.17 12.71 2.20
N GLN A 66 13.32 12.16 2.56
CA GLN A 66 13.41 10.78 3.02
C GLN A 66 12.62 10.60 4.32
N GLY A 67 11.76 9.58 4.37
CA GLY A 67 10.96 9.25 5.54
C GLY A 67 9.82 10.24 5.84
N PHE A 68 9.13 10.75 4.81
CA PHE A 68 7.97 11.65 4.92
C PHE A 68 8.22 13.03 5.52
N LYS A 69 9.48 13.39 5.79
CA LYS A 69 9.81 14.74 6.23
C LYS A 69 9.64 15.71 5.06
N THR A 70 9.24 16.93 5.36
CA THR A 70 9.23 18.02 4.39
C THR A 70 10.21 19.09 4.86
N PRO A 71 10.94 19.74 3.94
CA PRO A 71 11.75 20.91 4.25
C PRO A 71 10.93 21.97 5.01
N LYS A 72 11.54 22.65 6.00
CA LYS A 72 10.89 23.70 6.80
C LYS A 72 11.67 25.01 6.80
N GLY A 73 11.02 26.08 7.21
CA GLY A 73 11.63 27.38 7.43
C GLY A 73 10.88 28.54 6.78
N THR A 74 11.53 29.69 6.72
CA THR A 74 11.06 30.90 6.03
C THR A 74 12.09 31.27 4.97
N SER A 75 11.65 31.41 3.73
CA SER A 75 12.53 31.83 2.64
C SER A 75 12.97 33.29 2.80
N PRO A 76 14.17 33.65 2.32
CA PRO A 76 14.53 35.06 2.21
C PRO A 76 13.53 35.80 1.30
N SER A 77 13.24 37.07 1.60
CA SER A 77 12.40 37.90 0.74
C SER A 77 13.01 38.07 -0.65
N ALA A 78 12.16 38.16 -1.67
CA ALA A 78 12.58 38.33 -3.06
C ALA A 78 13.38 39.62 -3.31
N ALA A 79 13.15 40.66 -2.50
CA ALA A 79 14.00 41.85 -2.48
C ALA A 79 15.36 41.52 -1.86
N THR A 80 16.43 41.60 -2.66
CA THR A 80 17.83 41.37 -2.26
C THR A 80 18.02 40.10 -1.41
N PRO A 81 17.76 38.90 -1.95
CA PRO A 81 17.86 37.66 -1.20
C PRO A 81 19.30 37.40 -0.78
N CYS A 82 19.47 36.88 0.44
CA CYS A 82 20.77 36.52 1.03
C CYS A 82 21.72 37.70 1.26
N THR A 83 21.17 38.86 1.63
CA THR A 83 21.94 40.05 1.97
C THR A 83 21.52 40.57 3.35
N GLY A 84 22.47 41.08 4.14
CA GLY A 84 22.20 41.60 5.48
C GLY A 84 21.48 40.58 6.37
N THR A 85 20.30 40.95 6.87
CA THR A 85 19.44 40.09 7.71
C THR A 85 18.47 39.22 6.91
N ASN A 86 18.39 39.40 5.58
CA ASN A 86 17.49 38.65 4.70
C ASN A 86 18.09 37.27 4.35
N LEU A 87 18.25 36.43 5.37
CA LEU A 87 18.93 35.14 5.27
C LEU A 87 17.97 33.95 5.24
N GLY A 88 16.68 34.14 5.53
CA GLY A 88 15.74 33.04 5.75
C GLY A 88 16.10 32.19 6.98
N THR A 89 15.37 31.09 7.18
CA THR A 89 15.55 30.17 8.32
C THR A 89 15.54 28.72 7.89
N GLU A 90 16.13 27.85 8.72
CA GLU A 90 16.12 26.39 8.59
C GLU A 90 16.52 25.90 7.18
N ASP A 91 15.74 25.00 6.57
CA ASP A 91 16.04 24.39 5.28
C ASP A 91 15.86 25.38 4.12
N TYR A 92 15.28 26.55 4.35
CA TYR A 92 15.08 27.60 3.36
C TYR A 92 16.15 28.69 3.42
N ALA A 93 16.98 28.69 4.46
CA ALA A 93 17.99 29.71 4.68
C ALA A 93 19.06 29.76 3.59
N CYS A 94 19.67 30.93 3.44
CA CYS A 94 20.80 31.15 2.55
C CYS A 94 22.01 30.30 2.98
N GLN A 95 22.59 29.58 2.02
CA GLN A 95 23.84 28.84 2.22
C GLN A 95 24.86 29.29 1.20
N THR A 96 26.08 29.55 1.67
CA THR A 96 27.19 30.01 0.85
C THR A 96 28.22 28.90 0.70
N ILE A 97 28.66 28.64 -0.53
CA ILE A 97 29.78 27.75 -0.83
C ILE A 97 30.72 28.42 -1.83
N THR A 98 31.95 27.92 -1.96
CA THR A 98 32.91 28.41 -2.96
C THR A 98 33.11 27.36 -4.04
N VAL A 99 32.88 27.73 -5.31
CA VAL A 99 33.05 26.83 -6.46
C VAL A 99 33.93 27.51 -7.49
N GLY A 100 35.06 26.89 -7.84
CA GLY A 100 35.98 27.44 -8.85
C GLY A 100 36.46 28.86 -8.54
N GLY A 101 36.67 29.18 -7.25
CA GLY A 101 37.09 30.50 -6.78
C GLY A 101 35.99 31.56 -6.71
N ARG A 102 34.74 31.22 -7.04
CA ARG A 102 33.57 32.11 -6.94
C ARG A 102 32.76 31.82 -5.69
N THR A 103 32.30 32.89 -5.04
CA THR A 103 31.32 32.78 -3.95
C THR A 103 29.96 32.51 -4.56
N THR A 104 29.29 31.44 -4.14
CA THR A 104 27.94 31.11 -4.59
C THR A 104 27.00 31.05 -3.40
N VAL A 105 25.74 31.39 -3.63
CA VAL A 105 24.70 31.41 -2.61
C VAL A 105 23.49 30.65 -3.11
N SER A 106 22.88 29.85 -2.23
CA SER A 106 21.66 29.10 -2.52
C SER A 106 20.61 29.29 -1.45
N TYR A 107 19.33 29.22 -1.84
CA TYR A 107 18.18 29.24 -0.94
C TYR A 107 17.00 28.50 -1.58
N VAL A 108 15.95 28.25 -0.79
CA VAL A 108 14.75 27.51 -1.23
C VAL A 108 13.53 28.37 -1.02
N LYS A 109 12.59 28.33 -1.97
CA LYS A 109 11.27 28.92 -1.89
C LYS A 109 10.22 27.82 -2.02
N GLN A 110 9.29 27.77 -1.07
CA GLN A 110 8.09 26.93 -1.16
C GLN A 110 6.93 27.76 -1.73
N ASP A 111 6.24 27.22 -2.73
CA ASP A 111 4.97 27.77 -3.22
C ASP A 111 3.78 27.05 -2.55
N ALA A 112 2.58 27.62 -2.69
CA ALA A 112 1.37 27.04 -2.08
C ALA A 112 1.08 25.62 -2.61
N ALA A 113 0.63 24.73 -1.73
CA ALA A 113 0.16 23.42 -2.10
C ALA A 113 -1.11 23.52 -2.96
N GLN A 114 -1.23 22.68 -3.97
CA GLN A 114 -2.36 22.64 -4.90
C GLN A 114 -2.78 21.21 -5.19
N THR A 115 -4.08 20.96 -5.27
CA THR A 115 -4.60 19.69 -5.76
C THR A 115 -4.53 19.66 -7.29
N ILE A 116 -3.90 18.64 -7.84
CA ILE A 116 -3.76 18.44 -9.28
C ILE A 116 -4.24 17.06 -9.70
N ARG A 117 -4.57 16.92 -10.98
CA ARG A 117 -4.63 15.63 -11.66
C ARG A 117 -3.30 15.44 -12.40
N ILE A 118 -2.59 14.35 -12.13
CA ILE A 118 -1.30 14.09 -12.78
C ILE A 118 -1.53 13.96 -14.31
N PRO A 119 -0.81 14.74 -15.14
CA PRO A 119 -0.97 14.73 -16.59
C PRO A 119 -0.70 13.37 -17.24
N ALA A 120 -1.30 13.14 -18.40
CA ALA A 120 -1.04 11.95 -19.22
C ALA A 120 0.44 11.87 -19.62
N GLY A 121 1.00 10.66 -19.61
CA GLY A 121 2.41 10.37 -19.93
C GLY A 121 3.37 10.48 -18.73
N GLU A 122 3.00 11.20 -17.66
CA GLU A 122 3.78 11.23 -16.42
C GLU A 122 3.64 9.91 -15.63
N ASP A 123 4.52 9.72 -14.64
CA ASP A 123 4.37 8.63 -13.68
C ASP A 123 3.17 8.88 -12.79
N PHE A 124 2.34 7.84 -12.63
CA PHE A 124 1.07 7.87 -11.91
C PHE A 124 0.04 8.79 -12.57
N GLU A 125 0.04 8.80 -13.91
CA GLU A 125 -0.88 9.61 -14.70
C GLU A 125 -2.33 9.39 -14.31
N GLY A 126 -3.11 10.46 -14.37
CA GLY A 126 -4.51 10.41 -14.04
C GLY A 126 -4.77 9.98 -12.59
N LEU A 127 -3.84 10.17 -11.66
CA LEU A 127 -4.13 10.16 -10.23
C LEU A 127 -4.26 11.59 -9.71
N SER A 128 -5.11 11.77 -8.70
CA SER A 128 -5.19 13.03 -7.95
C SER A 128 -4.05 13.10 -6.94
N ALA A 129 -3.36 14.23 -6.90
CA ALA A 129 -2.21 14.47 -6.03
C ALA A 129 -2.32 15.85 -5.37
N GLU A 130 -1.79 15.96 -4.16
CA GLU A 130 -1.48 17.25 -3.55
C GLU A 130 -0.03 17.59 -3.90
N GLU A 131 0.16 18.62 -4.72
CA GLU A 131 1.47 19.04 -5.22
C GLU A 131 1.93 20.31 -4.51
N THR A 132 3.15 20.27 -3.96
CA THR A 132 3.84 21.44 -3.41
C THR A 132 5.12 21.70 -4.19
N PRO A 133 5.22 22.83 -4.92
CA PRO A 133 6.44 23.22 -5.61
C PRO A 133 7.48 23.83 -4.65
N PHE A 134 8.73 23.37 -4.79
CA PHE A 134 9.91 23.92 -4.11
C PHE A 134 10.90 24.39 -5.16
N THR A 135 11.09 25.71 -5.25
CA THR A 135 12.08 26.32 -6.15
C THR A 135 13.41 26.49 -5.41
N VAL A 136 14.44 25.83 -5.89
CA VAL A 136 15.82 26.02 -5.43
C VAL A 136 16.49 27.05 -6.31
N TYR A 137 17.15 28.02 -5.68
CA TYR A 137 17.93 29.05 -6.36
C TYR A 137 19.41 28.81 -6.10
N GLY A 138 20.22 28.87 -7.16
CA GLY A 138 21.68 28.95 -7.09
C GLY A 138 22.16 30.24 -7.75
N ARG A 139 22.99 31.02 -7.05
CA ARG A 139 23.52 32.30 -7.53
C ARG A 139 25.03 32.30 -7.42
N ALA A 140 25.73 32.64 -8.49
CA ALA A 140 27.16 32.95 -8.41
C ALA A 140 27.34 34.46 -8.26
N LEU A 141 28.21 34.89 -7.36
CA LEU A 141 28.47 36.29 -7.07
C LEU A 141 29.84 36.72 -7.63
N ASN A 142 29.91 37.95 -8.16
CA ASN A 142 31.16 38.58 -8.54
C ASN A 142 31.93 39.10 -7.30
N ALA A 143 33.12 39.67 -7.52
CA ALA A 143 33.94 40.25 -6.46
C ALA A 143 33.25 41.39 -5.69
N GLN A 144 32.22 42.03 -6.27
CA GLN A 144 31.41 43.08 -5.66
C GLN A 144 30.17 42.55 -4.93
N GLY A 145 29.93 41.24 -4.94
CA GLY A 145 28.78 40.60 -4.30
C GLY A 145 27.48 40.62 -5.14
N ASN A 146 27.53 41.07 -6.40
CA ASN A 146 26.39 41.07 -7.31
C ASN A 146 26.26 39.71 -8.03
N PRO A 147 25.04 39.24 -8.34
CA PRO A 147 24.85 38.00 -9.07
C PRO A 147 25.41 38.08 -10.50
N GLU A 148 26.35 37.20 -10.86
CA GLU A 148 26.85 37.00 -12.23
C GLU A 148 25.97 36.02 -13.03
N ALA A 149 25.34 35.08 -12.33
CA ALA A 149 24.47 34.07 -12.92
C ALA A 149 23.47 33.55 -11.89
N ILE A 150 22.25 33.28 -12.33
CA ILE A 150 21.18 32.67 -11.53
C ILE A 150 20.66 31.43 -12.25
N SER A 151 20.65 30.32 -11.53
CA SER A 151 20.11 29.04 -11.98
C SER A 151 19.00 28.60 -11.03
N THR A 152 17.90 28.10 -11.59
CA THR A 152 16.75 27.63 -10.83
C THR A 152 16.37 26.21 -11.17
N LEU A 153 15.95 25.46 -10.15
CA LEU A 153 15.41 24.10 -10.24
C LEU A 153 14.10 24.03 -9.47
N VAL A 154 13.06 23.45 -10.07
CA VAL A 154 11.79 23.22 -9.35
C VAL A 154 11.67 21.74 -9.00
N LEU A 155 11.54 21.46 -7.71
CA LEU A 155 11.20 20.15 -7.18
C LEU A 155 9.73 20.16 -6.78
N ARG A 156 8.91 19.32 -7.39
CA ARG A 156 7.49 19.17 -7.06
C ARG A 156 7.33 17.95 -6.16
N SER A 157 6.98 18.18 -4.90
CA SER A 157 6.58 17.11 -4.00
C SER A 157 5.12 16.78 -4.26
N ARG A 158 4.82 15.51 -4.57
CA ARG A 158 3.46 15.04 -4.80
C ARG A 158 3.10 14.00 -3.75
N VAL A 159 2.02 14.28 -3.03
CA VAL A 159 1.41 13.37 -2.06
C VAL A 159 0.18 12.75 -2.71
N VAL A 160 0.17 11.43 -2.87
CA VAL A 160 -0.85 10.72 -3.66
C VAL A 160 -1.51 9.63 -2.80
N PRO A 161 -2.85 9.65 -2.65
CA PRO A 161 -3.58 8.57 -1.99
C PRO A 161 -3.45 7.23 -2.72
N LEU A 162 -3.15 6.17 -1.97
CA LEU A 162 -2.90 4.81 -2.45
C LEU A 162 -4.17 4.11 -2.95
N PHE A 163 -5.34 4.43 -2.41
CA PHE A 163 -6.59 3.78 -2.81
C PHE A 163 -7.07 4.14 -4.23
N GLN A 164 -6.34 5.01 -4.93
CA GLN A 164 -6.53 5.25 -6.36
C GLN A 164 -5.89 4.18 -7.26
N PHE A 165 -5.07 3.29 -6.71
CA PHE A 165 -4.52 2.13 -7.42
C PHE A 165 -5.51 0.97 -7.37
N ALA A 166 -5.61 0.20 -8.45
CA ALA A 166 -6.25 -1.10 -8.38
C ALA A 166 -5.45 -2.05 -7.48
N VAL A 167 -4.13 -2.04 -7.63
CA VAL A 167 -3.20 -2.84 -6.83
C VAL A 167 -1.94 -2.01 -6.52
N PHE A 168 -1.55 -1.95 -5.25
CA PHE A 168 -0.31 -1.32 -4.81
C PHE A 168 0.40 -2.21 -3.79
N PHE A 169 1.66 -2.58 -4.04
CA PHE A 169 2.46 -3.38 -3.11
C PHE A 169 3.78 -2.67 -2.76
N ASP A 170 4.13 -2.56 -1.48
CA ASP A 170 5.46 -2.08 -1.05
C ASP A 170 6.57 -3.10 -1.35
N LYS A 171 6.21 -4.38 -1.38
CA LYS A 171 7.11 -5.50 -1.70
C LYS A 171 6.83 -6.01 -3.10
N ASP A 172 7.51 -7.09 -3.51
CA ASP A 172 7.27 -7.71 -4.80
C ASP A 172 5.77 -8.02 -5.00
N LEU A 173 5.28 -7.77 -6.21
CA LEU A 173 3.93 -8.08 -6.60
C LEU A 173 3.92 -9.32 -7.50
N GLU A 174 3.27 -10.37 -7.04
CA GLU A 174 3.05 -11.59 -7.81
C GLU A 174 1.58 -11.78 -8.19
N PHE A 175 1.33 -11.86 -9.48
CA PHE A 175 0.20 -12.58 -10.04
C PHE A 175 0.70 -14.01 -10.26
N ASP A 176 0.07 -15.01 -9.62
CA ASP A 176 0.48 -16.41 -9.71
C ASP A 176 -0.67 -17.28 -10.20
N SER A 177 -0.60 -17.77 -11.44
CA SER A 177 -1.69 -18.54 -12.05
C SER A 177 -3.04 -17.87 -11.92
N THR A 178 -3.08 -16.59 -12.26
CA THR A 178 -4.29 -15.78 -12.15
C THR A 178 -5.38 -16.32 -13.09
N ALA A 179 -6.58 -16.50 -12.56
CA ALA A 179 -7.78 -16.78 -13.37
C ALA A 179 -8.17 -15.54 -14.20
N ASN A 180 -9.29 -15.58 -14.91
CA ASN A 180 -9.76 -14.40 -15.65
C ASN A 180 -9.93 -13.20 -14.71
N MET A 181 -9.22 -12.11 -15.00
CA MET A 181 -9.17 -10.92 -14.14
C MET A 181 -8.96 -9.66 -14.99
N THR A 182 -9.68 -8.58 -14.65
CA THR A 182 -9.54 -7.28 -15.32
C THR A 182 -9.29 -6.20 -14.28
N LEU A 183 -8.14 -5.53 -14.37
CA LEU A 183 -7.78 -4.38 -13.55
C LEU A 183 -7.81 -3.11 -14.39
N SER A 184 -8.79 -2.25 -14.15
CA SER A 184 -8.95 -0.99 -14.87
C SER A 184 -8.25 0.21 -14.22
N GLY A 185 -7.87 0.10 -12.95
CA GLY A 185 -7.06 1.09 -12.25
C GLY A 185 -5.55 0.84 -12.39
N PRO A 186 -4.71 1.80 -12.00
CA PRO A 186 -3.25 1.64 -12.01
C PRO A 186 -2.76 0.51 -11.11
N VAL A 187 -1.62 -0.09 -11.48
CA VAL A 187 -0.95 -1.17 -10.74
C VAL A 187 0.48 -0.75 -10.44
N HIS A 188 0.90 -0.85 -9.18
CA HIS A 188 2.26 -0.51 -8.76
C HIS A 188 2.87 -1.52 -7.78
N THR A 189 4.19 -1.68 -7.86
CA THR A 189 5.00 -2.31 -6.81
C THR A 189 6.31 -1.58 -6.57
N ASN A 190 6.69 -1.43 -5.30
CA ASN A 190 8.01 -0.95 -4.88
C ASN A 190 9.10 -2.03 -4.99
N GLY A 191 8.77 -3.24 -5.44
CA GLY A 191 9.72 -4.31 -5.74
C GLY A 191 9.60 -4.79 -7.19
N TYR A 192 9.83 -6.08 -7.38
CA TYR A 192 9.66 -6.77 -8.66
C TYR A 192 8.20 -7.09 -8.95
N MET A 193 7.82 -7.05 -10.23
CA MET A 193 6.49 -7.46 -10.66
C MET A 193 6.54 -8.76 -11.45
N PHE A 194 5.75 -9.75 -11.04
CA PHE A 194 5.59 -11.03 -11.74
C PHE A 194 4.16 -11.15 -12.25
N LEU A 195 4.02 -11.20 -13.58
CA LEU A 195 2.74 -11.22 -14.28
C LEU A 195 2.48 -12.61 -14.86
N ASP A 196 1.78 -13.45 -14.09
CA ASP A 196 1.37 -14.81 -14.48
C ASP A 196 -0.15 -14.98 -14.52
N ALA A 197 -0.63 -15.71 -15.53
CA ALA A 197 -2.04 -16.03 -15.71
C ALA A 197 -2.22 -17.45 -16.28
N VAL A 198 -3.22 -18.17 -15.77
CA VAL A 198 -3.76 -19.40 -16.38
C VAL A 198 -5.02 -19.12 -17.19
N GLY A 199 -5.79 -18.10 -16.80
CA GLY A 199 -6.84 -17.49 -17.60
C GLY A 199 -6.32 -16.26 -18.36
N THR A 200 -7.19 -15.27 -18.57
CA THR A 200 -6.83 -13.98 -19.17
C THR A 200 -6.68 -12.90 -18.10
N LEU A 201 -5.51 -12.27 -18.01
CA LEU A 201 -5.29 -11.07 -17.20
C LEU A 201 -5.31 -9.82 -18.09
N ASN A 202 -6.28 -8.92 -17.89
CA ASN A 202 -6.38 -7.66 -18.61
C ASN A 202 -6.03 -6.49 -17.69
N LEU A 203 -5.07 -5.66 -18.08
CA LEU A 203 -4.58 -4.53 -17.32
C LEU A 203 -4.76 -3.25 -18.14
N THR A 204 -5.77 -2.42 -17.82
CA THR A 204 -6.09 -1.25 -18.66
C THR A 204 -5.65 0.08 -18.05
N GLY A 205 -5.22 0.09 -16.78
CA GLY A 205 -4.54 1.23 -16.15
C GLY A 205 -3.02 1.24 -16.37
N GLN A 206 -2.35 2.30 -15.91
CA GLN A 206 -0.88 2.39 -15.95
C GLN A 206 -0.26 1.33 -15.02
N ILE A 207 0.77 0.63 -15.49
CA ILE A 207 1.51 -0.39 -14.76
C ILE A 207 2.91 0.15 -14.49
N THR A 208 3.32 0.12 -13.22
CA THR A 208 4.60 0.67 -12.79
C THR A 208 5.29 -0.27 -11.81
N SER A 209 6.61 -0.37 -11.86
CA SER A 209 7.41 -1.05 -10.84
C SER A 209 8.68 -0.27 -10.52
N ALA A 210 9.09 -0.32 -9.25
CA ALA A 210 10.38 0.21 -8.83
C ALA A 210 11.54 -0.60 -9.40
N GLU A 211 11.39 -1.93 -9.51
CA GLU A 211 12.35 -2.87 -10.10
C GLU A 211 11.84 -3.40 -11.45
N GLN A 212 12.39 -4.53 -11.92
CA GLN A 212 12.05 -5.12 -13.22
C GLN A 212 10.70 -5.86 -13.23
N ILE A 213 10.09 -5.95 -14.42
CA ILE A 213 8.84 -6.68 -14.66
C ILE A 213 9.15 -8.00 -15.38
N TYR A 214 8.57 -9.08 -14.87
CA TYR A 214 8.65 -10.43 -15.43
C TYR A 214 7.28 -10.93 -15.89
N ARG A 215 7.27 -11.67 -17.00
CA ARG A 215 6.14 -12.47 -17.46
C ARG A 215 6.37 -13.93 -17.10
N GLY A 216 5.50 -14.47 -16.26
CA GLY A 216 5.64 -15.78 -15.63
C GLY A 216 5.69 -15.69 -14.11
N LYS A 217 5.77 -16.85 -13.45
CA LYS A 217 5.66 -16.97 -11.97
C LYS A 217 6.92 -16.53 -11.24
N LYS A 218 6.78 -15.95 -10.05
CA LYS A 218 7.90 -15.73 -9.12
C LYS A 218 8.52 -17.05 -8.66
N GLN A 219 7.69 -18.02 -8.26
CA GLN A 219 8.08 -19.27 -7.59
C GLN A 219 8.97 -20.21 -8.42
N SER A 220 8.72 -20.31 -9.72
CA SER A 220 9.38 -21.26 -10.61
C SER A 220 9.29 -20.81 -12.06
N ALA A 221 10.20 -21.30 -12.89
CA ALA A 221 10.14 -21.11 -14.34
C ALA A 221 9.22 -22.15 -15.01
N ASN A 222 8.06 -22.43 -14.43
CA ASN A 222 7.04 -23.27 -15.07
C ASN A 222 6.11 -22.39 -15.91
N CYS A 223 5.92 -22.75 -17.17
CA CYS A 223 5.11 -21.96 -18.09
C CYS A 223 3.63 -22.02 -17.70
N SER A 224 3.01 -20.86 -17.51
CA SER A 224 1.55 -20.73 -17.54
C SER A 224 1.08 -20.34 -18.95
N VAL A 225 -0.06 -20.87 -19.37
CA VAL A 225 -0.54 -20.80 -20.77
C VAL A 225 -1.56 -19.69 -21.03
N GLY A 226 -1.79 -18.78 -20.08
CA GLY A 226 -2.80 -17.72 -20.17
C GLY A 226 -2.27 -16.38 -20.73
N PRO A 227 -3.06 -15.66 -21.55
CA PRO A 227 -2.67 -14.35 -22.06
C PRO A 227 -2.69 -13.28 -20.96
N VAL A 228 -1.68 -12.39 -20.98
CA VAL A 228 -1.69 -11.13 -20.23
C VAL A 228 -1.72 -10.00 -21.25
N ASN A 229 -2.75 -9.16 -21.14
CA ASN A 229 -3.01 -8.06 -22.04
C ASN A 229 -2.92 -6.74 -21.27
N ALA A 230 -2.37 -5.71 -21.91
CA ALA A 230 -2.36 -4.36 -21.36
C ALA A 230 -2.68 -3.29 -22.40
N THR A 231 -3.28 -2.19 -21.97
CA THR A 231 -3.66 -1.08 -22.87
C THR A 231 -2.46 -0.15 -23.10
N ASN A 232 -2.16 0.17 -24.36
CA ASN A 232 -1.12 1.13 -24.72
C ASN A 232 -1.61 2.59 -24.63
N ALA A 233 -0.70 3.56 -24.82
CA ALA A 233 -1.03 4.99 -24.75
C ALA A 233 -2.11 5.45 -25.75
N ALA A 234 -2.29 4.74 -26.86
CA ALA A 234 -3.32 5.01 -27.86
C ALA A 234 -4.69 4.37 -27.51
N GLY A 235 -4.80 3.67 -26.37
CA GLY A 235 -6.04 3.00 -25.94
C GLY A 235 -6.25 1.61 -26.56
N ALA A 236 -5.28 1.09 -27.33
CA ALA A 236 -5.38 -0.24 -27.93
C ALA A 236 -4.85 -1.33 -26.98
N THR A 237 -5.54 -2.45 -26.92
CA THR A 237 -5.09 -3.65 -26.19
C THR A 237 -3.92 -4.30 -26.90
N GLN A 238 -2.82 -4.50 -26.17
CA GLN A 238 -1.62 -5.19 -26.63
C GLN A 238 -1.37 -6.41 -25.76
N VAL A 239 -0.83 -7.47 -26.35
CA VAL A 239 -0.38 -8.64 -25.60
C VAL A 239 0.97 -8.30 -24.98
N VAL A 240 1.14 -8.54 -23.69
CA VAL A 240 2.47 -8.41 -23.08
C VAL A 240 3.35 -9.53 -23.66
N SER A 241 4.61 -9.26 -23.98
CA SER A 241 5.51 -10.27 -24.55
C SER A 241 5.80 -11.40 -23.55
N ALA A 242 5.91 -12.64 -24.02
CA ALA A 242 6.40 -13.76 -23.22
C ALA A 242 7.35 -14.63 -24.07
N SER A 243 8.53 -14.93 -23.55
CA SER A 243 9.50 -15.84 -24.18
C SER A 243 10.06 -16.80 -23.13
N GLY A 244 9.78 -18.09 -23.29
CA GLY A 244 10.01 -19.08 -22.23
C GLY A 244 9.03 -18.92 -21.06
N CYS A 245 9.33 -19.57 -19.94
CA CYS A 245 8.40 -19.71 -18.83
C CYS A 245 8.48 -18.59 -17.77
N ARG A 246 9.58 -17.82 -17.80
CA ARG A 246 9.75 -16.59 -17.02
C ARG A 246 10.64 -15.65 -17.81
N TYR A 247 10.05 -14.60 -18.36
CA TYR A 247 10.69 -13.66 -19.27
C TYR A 247 10.77 -12.28 -18.64
N GLN A 248 11.97 -11.73 -18.50
CA GLN A 248 12.13 -10.33 -18.12
C GLN A 248 11.73 -9.44 -19.29
N LEU A 249 10.83 -8.49 -19.08
CA LEU A 249 10.50 -7.51 -20.10
C LEU A 249 11.68 -6.56 -20.33
N THR A 250 11.98 -6.31 -21.60
CA THR A 250 13.03 -5.36 -22.01
C THR A 250 12.43 -4.02 -22.39
N GLY A 251 13.26 -2.97 -22.53
CA GLY A 251 12.79 -1.67 -23.03
C GLY A 251 12.08 -1.77 -24.39
N THR A 252 12.51 -2.69 -25.27
CA THR A 252 11.83 -2.96 -26.56
C THR A 252 10.42 -3.49 -26.36
N ASP A 253 10.22 -4.40 -25.41
CA ASP A 253 8.89 -4.93 -25.07
C ASP A 253 7.98 -3.84 -24.50
N LEU A 254 8.53 -2.97 -23.64
CA LEU A 254 7.79 -1.90 -22.97
C LEU A 254 7.42 -0.74 -23.92
N ASN A 255 8.25 -0.45 -24.94
CA ASN A 255 8.00 0.63 -25.89
C ASN A 255 6.67 0.51 -26.64
N VAL A 256 6.17 -0.72 -26.84
CA VAL A 256 4.87 -1.00 -27.49
C VAL A 256 3.70 -0.36 -26.72
N PHE A 257 3.87 -0.11 -25.42
CA PHE A 257 2.84 0.45 -24.55
C PHE A 257 2.87 1.98 -24.46
N GLY A 258 3.86 2.65 -25.06
CA GLY A 258 3.94 4.12 -25.09
C GLY A 258 4.01 4.77 -23.72
N GLY A 259 4.69 4.15 -22.74
CA GLY A 259 4.80 4.65 -21.37
C GLY A 259 3.65 4.25 -20.43
N LYS A 260 2.70 3.41 -20.87
CA LYS A 260 1.68 2.82 -19.98
C LYS A 260 2.22 1.72 -19.08
N ILE A 261 3.32 1.08 -19.48
CA ILE A 261 4.06 0.13 -18.64
C ILE A 261 5.47 0.68 -18.46
N LYS A 262 5.89 0.86 -17.21
CA LYS A 262 7.22 1.37 -16.85
C LYS A 262 7.82 0.53 -15.74
N ASP A 263 9.08 0.15 -15.87
CA ASP A 263 9.86 -0.51 -14.84
C ASP A 263 11.04 0.39 -14.42
N ASN A 264 11.79 -0.01 -13.39
CA ASN A 264 12.97 0.73 -12.90
C ASN A 264 12.67 2.20 -12.48
N LEU A 265 11.49 2.48 -11.93
CA LEU A 265 11.13 3.84 -11.46
C LEU A 265 11.78 4.21 -10.12
N GLY A 266 12.33 3.23 -9.39
CA GLY A 266 12.74 3.40 -8.00
C GLY A 266 11.58 3.37 -7.00
N THR A 267 11.90 3.21 -5.73
CA THR A 267 10.92 2.98 -4.66
C THR A 267 10.20 4.27 -4.25
N LEU A 268 8.89 4.18 -4.11
CA LEU A 268 8.05 5.21 -3.50
C LEU A 268 8.12 5.15 -1.98
N THR A 269 8.06 6.31 -1.34
CA THR A 269 8.04 6.39 0.13
C THR A 269 6.61 6.17 0.62
N VAL A 270 6.34 5.06 1.32
CA VAL A 270 5.01 4.63 1.81
C VAL A 270 4.93 4.55 3.34
N PRO A 271 3.74 4.76 3.95
CA PRO A 271 3.61 4.75 5.40
C PRO A 271 3.99 3.38 5.99
N SER A 272 4.64 3.38 7.16
CA SER A 272 4.89 2.14 7.89
C SER A 272 3.59 1.52 8.38
N VAL A 273 3.46 0.20 8.37
CA VAL A 273 2.30 -0.52 8.96
C VAL A 273 2.20 -0.37 10.47
N ALA A 274 3.24 0.16 11.13
CA ALA A 274 3.20 0.51 12.56
C ALA A 274 2.06 1.50 12.88
N VAL A 275 1.64 2.33 11.92
CA VAL A 275 0.53 3.27 12.10
C VAL A 275 -0.82 2.59 12.36
N LEU A 276 -0.94 1.29 12.02
CA LEU A 276 -2.12 0.49 12.34
C LEU A 276 -2.12 0.03 13.79
N GLN A 277 -1.01 0.11 14.53
CA GLN A 277 -0.95 -0.39 15.90
C GLN A 277 -1.72 0.53 16.87
N PRO A 278 -2.38 -0.02 17.92
CA PRO A 278 -3.15 0.78 18.88
C PRO A 278 -2.21 1.45 19.88
N LYS A 279 -1.59 2.56 19.47
CA LYS A 279 -0.61 3.29 20.28
C LYS A 279 -0.88 4.79 20.24
N ILE A 280 -0.65 5.44 21.39
CA ILE A 280 -0.79 6.89 21.52
C ILE A 280 0.19 7.58 20.55
N GLY A 281 -0.35 8.50 19.75
CA GLY A 281 0.37 9.23 18.71
C GLY A 281 0.32 8.58 17.32
N GLU A 282 -0.15 7.34 17.18
CA GLU A 282 -0.31 6.71 15.87
C GLU A 282 -1.59 7.17 15.17
N THR A 283 -1.48 7.46 13.87
CA THR A 283 -2.51 8.20 13.09
C THR A 283 -3.91 7.61 13.23
N TYR A 284 -4.07 6.31 12.98
CA TYR A 284 -5.41 5.70 12.99
C TYR A 284 -5.97 5.53 14.40
N TRP A 285 -5.11 5.30 15.40
CA TRP A 285 -5.56 5.27 16.79
C TRP A 285 -5.98 6.67 17.25
N GLU A 286 -5.21 7.71 16.97
CA GLU A 286 -5.50 9.09 17.41
C GLU A 286 -6.68 9.72 16.69
N LYS A 287 -6.81 9.49 15.38
CA LYS A 287 -7.86 10.09 14.55
C LYS A 287 -9.14 9.27 14.44
N ALA A 288 -9.21 8.10 15.08
CA ALA A 288 -10.45 7.35 15.10
C ALA A 288 -11.58 8.11 15.81
N ASP A 289 -12.76 8.13 15.21
CA ASP A 289 -13.98 8.64 15.82
C ASP A 289 -14.46 7.72 16.93
N VAL A 290 -14.37 6.41 16.69
CA VAL A 290 -14.77 5.38 17.66
C VAL A 290 -13.66 4.33 17.80
N ARG A 291 -13.34 3.98 19.04
CA ARG A 291 -12.40 2.90 19.39
C ARG A 291 -13.12 1.83 20.19
N ILE A 292 -13.05 0.59 19.73
CA ILE A 292 -13.66 -0.57 20.37
C ILE A 292 -12.57 -1.58 20.69
N VAL A 293 -12.39 -1.87 21.98
CA VAL A 293 -11.38 -2.79 22.47
C VAL A 293 -12.06 -4.00 23.09
N LEU A 294 -11.75 -5.19 22.60
CA LEU A 294 -12.12 -6.43 23.28
C LEU A 294 -11.15 -6.68 24.42
N LYS A 295 -11.55 -6.32 25.64
CA LYS A 295 -10.69 -6.39 26.82
C LYS A 295 -10.80 -7.74 27.52
N ARG A 296 -9.66 -8.39 27.78
CA ARG A 296 -9.56 -9.53 28.70
C ARG A 296 -9.55 -9.05 30.14
N THR A 297 -10.34 -9.70 30.99
CA THR A 297 -10.21 -9.62 32.44
C THR A 297 -10.00 -11.03 33.00
N GLY A 298 -9.15 -11.15 34.02
CA GLY A 298 -8.76 -12.45 34.59
C GLY A 298 -7.65 -13.17 33.81
N SER A 299 -7.37 -14.41 34.21
CA SER A 299 -6.33 -15.26 33.61
C SER A 299 -6.80 -15.84 32.27
N TYR A 300 -5.89 -16.10 31.32
CA TYR A 300 -6.24 -16.61 29.98
C TYR A 300 -7.16 -17.85 29.98
N SER A 301 -6.97 -18.78 30.93
CA SER A 301 -7.77 -20.01 31.08
C SER A 301 -9.15 -19.80 31.73
N ALA A 302 -9.38 -18.66 32.38
CA ALA A 302 -10.61 -18.31 33.10
C ALA A 302 -10.95 -16.83 32.91
N SER A 303 -10.83 -16.35 31.66
CA SER A 303 -10.96 -14.93 31.33
C SER A 303 -12.38 -14.57 30.90
N THR A 304 -12.85 -13.40 31.31
CA THR A 304 -14.01 -12.76 30.70
C THR A 304 -13.52 -11.77 29.63
N TRP A 305 -14.15 -11.80 28.47
CA TRP A 305 -13.85 -10.90 27.35
C TRP A 305 -15.00 -9.94 27.16
N THR A 306 -14.74 -8.65 27.33
CA THR A 306 -15.77 -7.61 27.28
C THR A 306 -15.39 -6.54 26.26
N PRO A 307 -16.23 -6.27 25.26
CA PRO A 307 -16.03 -5.11 24.40
C PRO A 307 -16.20 -3.80 25.19
N GLN A 308 -15.29 -2.86 24.99
CA GLN A 308 -15.28 -1.56 25.65
C GLN A 308 -15.06 -0.45 24.62
N PHE A 309 -15.88 0.59 24.69
CA PHE A 309 -15.64 1.83 23.96
C PHE A 309 -14.65 2.68 24.73
N VAL A 310 -13.66 3.28 24.06
CA VAL A 310 -12.61 4.05 24.73
C VAL A 310 -12.28 5.38 24.06
N LYS A 311 -11.76 6.30 24.86
CA LYS A 311 -11.04 7.49 24.42
C LYS A 311 -9.64 7.13 23.87
N PRO A 312 -8.97 8.06 23.16
CA PRO A 312 -7.59 7.86 22.71
C PRO A 312 -6.61 7.50 23.83
N ASP A 313 -6.85 7.97 25.06
CA ASP A 313 -6.01 7.67 26.24
C ASP A 313 -6.31 6.30 26.90
N GLY A 314 -7.26 5.53 26.36
CA GLY A 314 -7.68 4.24 26.90
C GLY A 314 -8.74 4.31 27.99
N THR A 315 -9.25 5.50 28.32
CA THR A 315 -10.37 5.67 29.28
C THR A 315 -11.65 5.06 28.71
N VAL A 316 -12.31 4.19 29.49
CA VAL A 316 -13.57 3.55 29.10
C VAL A 316 -14.72 4.56 29.10
N LEU A 317 -15.52 4.54 28.02
CA LEU A 317 -16.71 5.35 27.83
C LEU A 317 -17.97 4.57 28.22
N SER A 318 -18.91 5.25 28.88
CA SER A 318 -20.22 4.68 29.22
C SER A 318 -21.15 4.77 28.01
N VAL A 319 -21.26 3.66 27.28
CA VAL A 319 -22.12 3.51 26.11
C VAL A 319 -23.20 2.48 26.43
N SER A 320 -24.46 2.76 26.09
CA SER A 320 -25.60 1.90 26.44
C SER A 320 -26.39 1.45 25.20
N GLY A 321 -27.08 0.30 25.31
CA GLY A 321 -27.94 -0.20 24.24
C GLY A 321 -27.23 -0.81 23.03
N CYS A 322 -25.94 -1.18 23.15
CA CYS A 322 -25.10 -1.61 22.03
C CYS A 322 -24.81 -3.12 22.00
N THR A 323 -25.55 -3.94 22.74
CA THR A 323 -25.30 -5.39 22.84
C THR A 323 -25.58 -6.15 21.54
N SER A 324 -26.44 -5.64 20.66
CA SER A 324 -26.64 -6.19 19.30
C SER A 324 -25.60 -5.71 18.29
N ALA A 325 -24.95 -4.58 18.59
CA ALA A 325 -23.94 -3.94 17.75
C ALA A 325 -22.55 -4.57 17.90
N VAL A 326 -22.18 -4.91 19.14
CA VAL A 326 -20.83 -5.36 19.50
C VAL A 326 -20.93 -6.62 20.33
N ASN A 327 -20.30 -7.70 19.85
CA ASN A 327 -20.32 -9.02 20.46
C ASN A 327 -18.93 -9.68 20.39
N THR A 328 -18.80 -10.91 20.88
CA THR A 328 -17.55 -11.67 20.82
C THR A 328 -17.80 -13.15 20.53
N SER A 329 -16.91 -13.76 19.76
CA SER A 329 -16.91 -15.21 19.51
C SER A 329 -15.52 -15.81 19.79
N ASN A 330 -15.47 -17.12 20.03
CA ASN A 330 -14.23 -17.80 20.40
C ASN A 330 -14.06 -19.23 19.87
N THR A 331 -14.93 -19.64 18.95
CA THR A 331 -15.03 -21.02 18.45
C THR A 331 -14.57 -21.16 17.01
N PHE A 332 -14.30 -20.04 16.31
CA PHE A 332 -13.80 -20.06 14.94
C PHE A 332 -12.38 -20.61 14.89
N ARG A 333 -12.18 -21.74 14.21
CA ARG A 333 -10.89 -22.36 13.94
C ARG A 333 -10.40 -21.96 12.56
N ASP A 334 -9.49 -20.99 12.52
CA ASP A 334 -8.85 -20.53 11.29
C ASP A 334 -7.97 -21.65 10.71
N ASN A 335 -8.39 -22.30 9.63
CA ASN A 335 -7.67 -23.46 9.12
C ASN A 335 -6.26 -23.12 8.62
N ARG A 336 -6.01 -21.88 8.19
CA ARG A 336 -4.69 -21.43 7.74
C ARG A 336 -3.72 -21.22 8.91
N GLU A 337 -4.24 -20.76 10.05
CA GLU A 337 -3.42 -20.28 11.18
C GLU A 337 -3.46 -21.25 12.38
N ALA A 338 -4.53 -22.03 12.56
CA ALA A 338 -4.72 -22.94 13.69
C ALA A 338 -3.63 -24.02 13.79
N GLN A 339 -3.04 -24.44 12.67
CA GLN A 339 -1.93 -25.40 12.63
C GLN A 339 -0.70 -24.96 13.44
N ILE A 340 -0.51 -23.65 13.62
CA ILE A 340 0.56 -23.09 14.46
C ILE A 340 0.32 -23.44 15.93
N TRP A 341 -0.94 -23.55 16.34
CA TRP A 341 -1.36 -23.60 17.73
C TRP A 341 -1.81 -24.99 18.20
N THR A 342 -2.13 -25.91 17.28
CA THR A 342 -2.69 -27.24 17.63
C THR A 342 -1.80 -28.09 18.53
N GLY A 343 -0.47 -27.94 18.45
CA GLY A 343 0.49 -28.64 19.32
C GLY A 343 1.14 -27.76 20.39
N ALA A 344 1.47 -26.51 20.05
CA ALA A 344 2.23 -25.62 20.94
C ALA A 344 1.36 -24.88 21.97
N SER A 345 0.09 -24.62 21.66
CA SER A 345 -0.85 -23.93 22.58
C SER A 345 -2.29 -24.20 22.15
N ALA A 346 -2.80 -25.41 22.38
CA ALA A 346 -4.13 -25.83 21.91
C ALA A 346 -5.27 -24.88 22.31
N ALA A 347 -5.15 -24.17 23.45
CA ALA A 347 -6.09 -23.15 23.89
C ALA A 347 -6.13 -21.87 23.00
N ARG A 348 -5.21 -21.75 22.03
CA ARG A 348 -5.13 -20.69 21.01
C ARG A 348 -5.48 -21.20 19.60
N ALA A 349 -5.91 -22.45 19.47
CA ALA A 349 -6.30 -23.02 18.16
C ALA A 349 -7.53 -22.36 17.54
N ASN A 350 -8.40 -21.77 18.37
CA ASN A 350 -9.54 -20.97 17.91
C ASN A 350 -9.24 -19.48 18.05
N ARG A 351 -9.78 -18.70 17.12
CA ARG A 351 -9.76 -17.24 17.12
C ARG A 351 -10.61 -16.70 18.25
N ARG A 352 -10.13 -15.63 18.91
CA ARG A 352 -10.91 -14.76 19.78
C ARG A 352 -11.28 -13.52 18.97
N MET A 353 -12.57 -13.35 18.72
CA MET A 353 -13.08 -12.36 17.78
C MET A 353 -13.89 -11.27 18.47
N LEU A 354 -13.69 -10.02 18.05
CA LEU A 354 -14.59 -8.90 18.27
C LEU A 354 -15.56 -8.82 17.09
N ASP A 355 -16.83 -9.13 17.33
CA ASP A 355 -17.87 -9.17 16.31
C ASP A 355 -18.61 -7.84 16.27
N LEU A 356 -18.62 -7.19 15.11
CA LEU A 356 -19.27 -5.90 14.86
C LEU A 356 -20.37 -6.05 13.82
N ASN A 357 -21.62 -5.87 14.27
CA ASN A 357 -22.77 -5.72 13.39
C ASN A 357 -22.78 -4.30 12.85
N VAL A 358 -22.39 -4.11 11.58
CA VAL A 358 -22.11 -2.79 11.02
C VAL A 358 -23.30 -1.83 11.14
N ARG A 359 -24.53 -2.28 10.84
CA ARG A 359 -25.71 -1.40 10.85
C ARG A 359 -26.17 -1.05 12.26
N ASP A 360 -26.16 -2.03 13.16
CA ASP A 360 -26.54 -1.80 14.56
C ASP A 360 -25.45 -1.02 15.30
N LEU A 361 -24.18 -1.15 14.90
CA LEU A 361 -23.09 -0.32 15.38
C LEU A 361 -23.30 1.14 15.01
N LEU A 362 -23.68 1.44 13.76
CA LEU A 362 -24.00 2.80 13.36
C LEU A 362 -25.21 3.37 14.14
N ALA A 363 -26.26 2.56 14.36
CA ALA A 363 -27.40 2.98 15.20
C ALA A 363 -26.98 3.25 16.65
N CYS A 364 -26.17 2.36 17.24
CA CYS A 364 -25.58 2.52 18.56
C CYS A 364 -24.73 3.80 18.67
N MET A 365 -23.88 4.06 17.67
CA MET A 365 -23.03 5.25 17.61
C MET A 365 -23.87 6.53 17.56
N GLN A 366 -24.91 6.56 16.72
CA GLN A 366 -25.80 7.71 16.63
C GLN A 366 -26.54 7.96 17.94
N ALA A 367 -27.06 6.90 18.57
CA ALA A 367 -27.76 6.97 19.85
C ALA A 367 -26.86 7.46 21.00
N ASN A 368 -25.57 7.15 20.94
CA ASN A 368 -24.58 7.49 21.97
C ASN A 368 -23.59 8.59 21.53
N LYS A 369 -23.93 9.39 20.51
CA LYS A 369 -22.99 10.35 19.89
C LYS A 369 -22.32 11.30 20.89
N THR A 370 -23.06 11.77 21.90
CA THR A 370 -22.50 12.64 22.95
C THR A 370 -21.46 11.91 23.82
N ALA A 371 -21.73 10.66 24.21
CA ALA A 371 -20.79 9.87 25.01
C ALA A 371 -19.53 9.50 24.22
N LEU A 372 -19.69 9.28 22.91
CA LEU A 372 -18.61 9.00 21.98
C LEU A 372 -17.89 10.27 21.47
N SER A 373 -18.34 11.47 21.85
CA SER A 373 -17.83 12.75 21.33
C SER A 373 -17.92 12.88 19.80
N LEU A 374 -18.95 12.28 19.20
CA LEU A 374 -19.22 12.32 17.76
C LEU A 374 -20.10 13.52 17.40
N SER A 375 -19.82 14.14 16.26
CA SER A 375 -20.71 15.13 15.65
C SER A 375 -22.04 14.51 15.20
N GLY A 376 -21.96 13.30 14.63
CA GLY A 376 -23.06 12.51 14.09
C GLY A 376 -22.52 11.48 13.10
N LEU A 377 -23.40 10.67 12.50
CA LEU A 377 -22.96 9.73 11.46
C LEU A 377 -22.54 10.40 10.15
N ASP A 378 -23.07 11.59 9.85
CA ASP A 378 -22.76 12.39 8.66
C ASP A 378 -21.49 13.24 8.79
N ASP A 379 -20.57 12.82 9.67
CA ASP A 379 -19.26 13.44 9.86
C ASP A 379 -18.52 13.57 8.51
N THR A 380 -17.84 14.69 8.34
CA THR A 380 -17.07 15.05 7.14
C THR A 380 -15.58 15.19 7.42
N THR A 381 -15.17 15.13 8.69
CA THR A 381 -13.76 15.17 9.09
C THR A 381 -13.04 13.97 8.48
N GLU A 382 -11.83 14.21 7.96
CA GLU A 382 -11.00 13.18 7.30
C GLU A 382 -11.69 12.39 6.17
N GLY A 383 -12.82 12.87 5.64
CA GLY A 383 -13.62 12.20 4.60
C GLY A 383 -14.79 11.34 5.12
N GLY A 384 -14.98 11.21 6.43
CA GLY A 384 -16.05 10.40 7.03
C GLY A 384 -15.64 9.71 8.32
N LEU A 385 -16.36 8.65 8.68
CA LEU A 385 -16.18 7.97 9.97
C LEU A 385 -15.00 7.00 9.96
N VAL A 386 -14.18 7.02 11.02
CA VAL A 386 -13.09 6.08 11.27
C VAL A 386 -13.39 5.27 12.52
N ILE A 387 -13.54 3.96 12.36
CA ILE A 387 -13.80 3.01 13.44
C ILE A 387 -12.56 2.14 13.63
N TYR A 388 -11.97 2.22 14.81
CA TYR A 388 -10.81 1.42 15.19
C TYR A 388 -11.23 0.29 16.12
N ALA A 389 -10.85 -0.94 15.80
CA ALA A 389 -11.22 -2.13 16.54
C ALA A 389 -9.99 -2.99 16.83
N THR A 390 -9.80 -3.40 18.08
CA THR A 390 -8.62 -4.15 18.53
C THR A 390 -8.92 -5.05 19.73
N VAL A 391 -7.92 -5.79 20.17
CA VAL A 391 -7.98 -6.71 21.31
C VAL A 391 -6.89 -6.34 22.32
N ASP A 392 -7.29 -6.23 23.58
CA ASP A 392 -6.36 -6.11 24.70
C ASP A 392 -6.38 -7.42 25.49
N ASP A 393 -5.36 -8.25 25.25
CA ASP A 393 -5.18 -9.50 25.99
C ASP A 393 -4.30 -9.34 27.23
N SER A 394 -3.94 -8.12 27.63
CA SER A 394 -3.20 -7.90 28.86
C SER A 394 -4.03 -8.24 30.09
N SER A 395 -3.36 -8.70 31.16
CA SER A 395 -3.97 -8.89 32.48
C SER A 395 -4.21 -7.57 33.24
N SER A 396 -3.81 -6.43 32.67
CA SER A 396 -4.04 -5.12 33.30
C SER A 396 -5.53 -4.86 33.51
N SER A 397 -5.89 -4.18 34.59
CA SER A 397 -7.27 -3.75 34.83
C SER A 397 -7.71 -2.60 33.91
N THR A 398 -6.77 -1.90 33.27
CA THR A 398 -7.05 -0.76 32.38
C THR A 398 -6.45 -1.00 30.99
N ILE A 399 -7.08 -0.40 29.97
CA ILE A 399 -6.58 -0.41 28.59
C ILE A 399 -5.36 0.52 28.46
N ALA A 400 -5.33 1.61 29.21
CA ALA A 400 -4.19 2.54 29.22
C ALA A 400 -2.88 1.86 29.64
N ASP A 401 -2.88 1.11 30.74
CA ASP A 401 -1.67 0.44 31.25
C ASP A 401 -1.38 -0.87 30.52
N GLY A 402 -2.43 -1.50 29.97
CA GLY A 402 -2.37 -2.77 29.27
C GLY A 402 -1.99 -2.65 27.80
N LEU A 403 -2.87 -2.07 27.00
CA LEU A 403 -2.73 -1.94 25.56
C LEU A 403 -1.79 -0.79 25.17
N LEU A 404 -1.95 0.39 25.77
CA LEU A 404 -1.30 1.62 25.25
C LEU A 404 0.09 1.89 25.82
N ARG A 405 0.41 1.36 27.01
CA ARG A 405 1.65 1.66 27.75
C ARG A 405 2.48 0.44 28.13
N ALA A 406 2.04 -0.78 27.82
CA ALA A 406 2.85 -1.95 28.14
C ALA A 406 4.17 -1.87 27.38
N ASN A 407 5.29 -1.99 28.11
CA ASN A 407 6.57 -2.29 27.50
C ASN A 407 6.42 -3.66 26.84
N LEU A 408 6.30 -3.66 25.51
CA LEU A 408 6.09 -4.82 24.65
C LEU A 408 7.32 -5.75 24.71
N GLY A 409 7.48 -6.47 25.82
CA GLY A 409 8.60 -7.36 26.08
C GLY A 409 8.43 -8.74 25.43
N ALA A 410 9.55 -9.43 25.23
CA ALA A 410 9.61 -10.74 24.57
C ALA A 410 8.65 -11.77 25.20
N ALA A 411 7.71 -12.27 24.39
CA ALA A 411 6.88 -13.48 24.54
C ALA A 411 6.49 -13.90 25.98
N GLY A 412 5.39 -13.32 26.48
CA GLY A 412 4.58 -13.86 27.59
C GLY A 412 3.16 -14.26 27.12
N ASN A 413 2.18 -14.34 28.05
CA ASN A 413 0.78 -14.67 27.73
C ASN A 413 -0.01 -13.54 27.05
N ASN A 414 0.58 -12.35 26.89
CA ASN A 414 -0.04 -11.19 26.26
C ASN A 414 0.62 -11.01 24.88
N ILE A 415 -0.11 -11.33 23.82
CA ILE A 415 0.38 -11.36 22.44
C ILE A 415 -0.51 -10.58 21.47
N SER A 416 -1.48 -9.80 21.97
CA SER A 416 -2.25 -8.90 21.10
C SER A 416 -1.39 -7.76 20.57
N GLN A 417 -0.41 -7.31 21.35
CA GLN A 417 0.67 -6.43 20.92
C GLN A 417 2.00 -6.93 21.49
N THR A 418 3.05 -7.05 20.66
CA THR A 418 4.42 -7.39 21.10
C THR A 418 5.44 -6.72 20.19
N GLU A 419 6.67 -6.53 20.69
CA GLU A 419 7.81 -6.06 19.89
C GLU A 419 9.00 -7.02 20.04
N PRO A 420 9.44 -7.70 18.95
CA PRO A 420 8.81 -7.72 17.64
C PRO A 420 7.43 -8.39 17.68
N ALA A 421 6.57 -8.09 16.70
CA ALA A 421 5.26 -8.70 16.59
C ALA A 421 5.34 -10.23 16.40
N VAL A 422 4.49 -10.96 17.13
CA VAL A 422 4.37 -12.41 17.07
C VAL A 422 3.01 -12.83 16.53
N PRO A 423 2.89 -14.06 15.98
CA PRO A 423 1.59 -14.60 15.60
C PRO A 423 0.62 -14.62 16.77
N ASN A 424 -0.65 -14.35 16.52
CA ASN A 424 -1.70 -14.47 17.53
C ASN A 424 -3.00 -15.04 16.96
N ASN A 425 -3.97 -15.30 17.84
CA ASN A 425 -5.29 -15.83 17.51
C ASN A 425 -6.40 -14.77 17.67
N TYR A 426 -6.10 -13.49 17.54
CA TYR A 426 -7.09 -12.42 17.65
C TYR A 426 -7.63 -12.02 16.28
N ALA A 427 -8.87 -11.52 16.25
CA ALA A 427 -9.49 -11.01 15.05
C ALA A 427 -10.65 -10.04 15.34
N VAL A 428 -11.03 -9.27 14.33
CA VAL A 428 -12.27 -8.48 14.29
C VAL A 428 -13.13 -9.01 13.15
N ARG A 429 -14.44 -9.15 13.35
CA ARG A 429 -15.38 -9.56 12.31
C ARG A 429 -16.40 -8.46 12.05
N LEU A 430 -16.54 -8.08 10.79
CA LEU A 430 -17.56 -7.16 10.30
C LEU A 430 -18.66 -7.98 9.64
N TYR A 431 -19.90 -7.86 10.11
CA TYR A 431 -21.05 -8.55 9.51
C TYR A 431 -22.25 -7.61 9.38
N ASN A 432 -23.25 -8.02 8.60
CA ASN A 432 -24.40 -7.18 8.24
C ASN A 432 -23.98 -5.88 7.51
N GLY A 433 -22.87 -5.90 6.77
CA GLY A 433 -22.28 -4.72 6.13
C GLY A 433 -22.76 -4.42 4.70
N ALA A 434 -23.80 -5.10 4.20
CA ALA A 434 -24.23 -4.99 2.80
C ALA A 434 -24.52 -3.54 2.37
N LEU A 435 -25.09 -2.77 3.31
CA LEU A 435 -25.17 -1.32 3.26
C LEU A 435 -24.45 -0.75 4.47
N LEU A 436 -23.68 0.31 4.26
CA LEU A 436 -22.95 1.02 5.31
C LEU A 436 -23.78 2.19 5.83
N ASN A 437 -24.95 1.88 6.39
CA ASN A 437 -25.85 2.83 7.02
C ASN A 437 -26.48 2.23 8.28
N SER A 438 -27.03 3.09 9.14
CA SER A 438 -27.72 2.66 10.35
C SER A 438 -28.86 1.69 10.06
N SER A 439 -29.15 0.80 11.00
CA SER A 439 -30.38 0.01 11.00
C SER A 439 -31.63 0.87 11.26
N SER A 440 -31.46 2.04 11.89
CA SER A 440 -32.48 3.10 11.96
C SER A 440 -32.47 3.95 10.69
N LEU A 441 -33.57 3.94 9.94
CA LEU A 441 -33.71 4.70 8.69
C LEU A 441 -33.79 6.22 8.91
N ALA A 442 -34.01 6.68 10.15
CA ALA A 442 -34.04 8.10 10.50
C ALA A 442 -32.64 8.69 10.70
N ASP A 443 -31.63 7.85 10.87
CA ASP A 443 -30.28 8.31 11.16
C ASP A 443 -29.58 8.81 9.89
N PRO A 444 -28.68 9.82 10.00
CA PRO A 444 -27.92 10.29 8.87
C PRO A 444 -27.06 9.19 8.24
N LYS A 445 -26.87 9.27 6.92
CA LYS A 445 -25.98 8.36 6.20
C LYS A 445 -24.52 8.84 6.35
N PRO A 446 -23.57 7.95 6.66
CA PRO A 446 -22.15 8.28 6.63
C PRO A 446 -21.68 8.79 5.27
N LYS A 447 -20.74 9.74 5.27
CA LYS A 447 -20.10 10.26 4.04
C LYS A 447 -19.10 9.28 3.44
N GLY A 448 -18.32 8.64 4.31
CA GLY A 448 -17.37 7.58 4.02
C GLY A 448 -17.09 6.82 5.30
N MET A 449 -16.49 5.63 5.20
CA MET A 449 -16.18 4.80 6.37
C MET A 449 -14.83 4.09 6.24
N ALA A 450 -14.03 4.11 7.30
CA ALA A 450 -12.82 3.31 7.42
C ALA A 450 -12.92 2.41 8.65
N PHE A 451 -12.74 1.10 8.46
CA PHE A 451 -12.57 0.15 9.55
C PHE A 451 -11.09 -0.18 9.69
N VAL A 452 -10.52 0.04 10.87
CA VAL A 452 -9.09 -0.15 11.12
C VAL A 452 -8.90 -1.16 12.24
N SER A 453 -7.98 -2.09 12.03
CA SER A 453 -7.53 -3.02 13.06
C SER A 453 -6.06 -3.35 12.91
N ASP A 454 -5.37 -3.51 14.03
CA ASP A 454 -4.06 -4.14 14.11
C ASP A 454 -4.13 -5.67 14.07
N GLN A 455 -5.33 -6.26 14.10
CA GLN A 455 -5.55 -7.70 14.09
C GLN A 455 -6.07 -8.18 12.71
N ALA A 456 -6.25 -9.49 12.57
CA ALA A 456 -6.92 -10.04 11.40
C ALA A 456 -8.37 -9.55 11.31
N VAL A 457 -8.83 -9.13 10.14
CA VAL A 457 -10.24 -8.76 9.92
C VAL A 457 -10.95 -9.81 9.06
N PHE A 458 -12.18 -10.13 9.44
CA PHE A 458 -13.10 -10.99 8.71
C PHE A 458 -14.29 -10.16 8.23
N ILE A 459 -14.55 -10.17 6.92
CA ILE A 459 -15.79 -9.65 6.36
C ILE A 459 -16.73 -10.82 6.13
N GLU A 460 -17.89 -10.79 6.78
CA GLU A 460 -18.92 -11.83 6.67
C GLU A 460 -20.10 -11.32 5.84
N GLY A 461 -20.34 -11.99 4.71
CA GLY A 461 -21.37 -11.65 3.75
C GLY A 461 -21.01 -10.47 2.85
N ASN A 462 -22.05 -9.84 2.28
CA ASN A 462 -21.88 -8.69 1.42
C ASN A 462 -21.40 -7.47 2.23
N PHE A 463 -20.54 -6.65 1.62
CA PHE A 463 -20.01 -5.45 2.24
C PHE A 463 -20.00 -4.28 1.25
N ASN A 464 -20.71 -3.20 1.60
CA ASN A 464 -20.90 -2.01 0.76
C ASN A 464 -21.35 -2.37 -0.67
N SER A 465 -22.23 -3.36 -0.79
CA SER A 465 -22.55 -4.01 -2.07
C SER A 465 -23.56 -3.25 -2.93
N ALA A 466 -23.98 -2.05 -2.50
CA ALA A 466 -24.86 -1.17 -3.28
C ALA A 466 -24.32 -0.97 -4.71
N ALA A 467 -25.22 -0.92 -5.69
CA ALA A 467 -24.84 -0.87 -7.10
C ALA A 467 -23.99 0.38 -7.43
N ASP A 468 -24.43 1.53 -6.93
CA ASP A 468 -23.87 2.86 -7.14
C ASP A 468 -24.18 3.80 -5.95
N LYS A 469 -23.76 5.08 -6.04
CA LYS A 469 -23.98 6.10 -5.00
C LYS A 469 -25.46 6.31 -4.66
N ALA A 470 -26.34 6.29 -5.67
CA ALA A 470 -27.77 6.49 -5.50
C ALA A 470 -28.41 5.31 -4.75
N GLY A 471 -27.92 4.09 -5.02
CA GLY A 471 -28.31 2.85 -4.35
C GLY A 471 -27.72 2.68 -2.94
N GLY A 472 -26.94 3.65 -2.44
CA GLY A 472 -26.44 3.62 -1.07
C GLY A 472 -24.94 3.37 -0.93
N TRP A 473 -24.18 3.22 -2.02
CA TRP A 473 -22.72 3.09 -1.94
C TRP A 473 -22.11 4.33 -1.29
N ILE A 474 -21.04 4.12 -0.52
CA ILE A 474 -20.17 5.18 0.01
C ILE A 474 -18.70 4.76 -0.12
N PRO A 475 -17.75 5.71 -0.10
CA PRO A 475 -16.33 5.41 0.04
C PRO A 475 -16.08 4.59 1.31
N ALA A 476 -15.52 3.40 1.16
CA ALA A 476 -15.29 2.49 2.28
C ALA A 476 -13.90 1.85 2.22
N SER A 477 -13.25 1.69 3.37
CA SER A 477 -12.00 0.95 3.50
C SER A 477 -11.98 0.01 4.69
N VAL A 478 -11.19 -1.06 4.57
CA VAL A 478 -10.82 -1.95 5.66
C VAL A 478 -9.29 -2.10 5.70
N LEU A 479 -8.69 -1.69 6.81
CA LEU A 479 -7.26 -1.73 7.05
C LEU A 479 -6.99 -2.72 8.18
N ALA A 480 -6.20 -3.74 7.92
CA ALA A 480 -6.02 -4.86 8.83
C ALA A 480 -4.60 -5.44 8.75
N ASP A 481 -4.24 -6.26 9.73
CA ASP A 481 -3.05 -7.12 9.64
C ASP A 481 -3.19 -8.14 8.50
N SER A 482 -4.35 -8.79 8.42
CA SER A 482 -4.71 -9.69 7.33
C SER A 482 -6.21 -9.69 7.08
N MET A 483 -6.61 -9.99 5.86
CA MET A 483 -8.01 -9.91 5.42
C MET A 483 -8.58 -11.27 5.09
N ASN A 484 -9.75 -11.55 5.67
CA ASN A 484 -10.44 -12.84 5.55
C ASN A 484 -11.89 -12.61 5.12
N VAL A 485 -12.43 -13.57 4.38
CA VAL A 485 -13.79 -13.50 3.84
C VAL A 485 -14.58 -14.76 4.19
N LEU A 486 -15.81 -14.54 4.63
CA LEU A 486 -16.85 -15.53 4.87
C LEU A 486 -18.10 -15.10 4.11
N SER A 487 -18.84 -16.01 3.51
CA SER A 487 -20.09 -15.70 2.81
C SER A 487 -21.24 -15.47 3.80
N ALA A 488 -22.37 -14.97 3.29
CA ALA A 488 -23.59 -14.84 4.09
C ALA A 488 -24.14 -16.19 4.60
N ASN A 489 -23.70 -17.30 3.99
CA ASN A 489 -24.04 -18.67 4.36
C ASN A 489 -23.18 -19.20 5.51
N TRP A 490 -22.27 -18.39 6.04
CA TRP A 490 -21.47 -18.79 7.19
C TRP A 490 -22.34 -19.03 8.43
N ARG A 491 -23.33 -18.16 8.66
CA ARG A 491 -24.26 -18.23 9.79
C ARG A 491 -25.48 -19.11 9.56
N THR A 492 -25.60 -19.77 8.40
CA THR A 492 -26.72 -20.67 8.16
C THR A 492 -26.39 -22.06 8.66
N GLN A 493 -27.35 -22.67 9.38
CA GLN A 493 -27.29 -24.07 9.72
C GLN A 493 -27.62 -24.89 8.47
N GLU A 494 -26.68 -25.74 8.04
CA GLU A 494 -26.89 -26.61 6.89
C GLU A 494 -26.55 -28.06 7.24
N THR A 495 -27.26 -28.99 6.61
CA THR A 495 -26.90 -30.41 6.64
C THR A 495 -25.82 -30.65 5.60
N CYS A 496 -24.61 -31.00 6.05
CA CYS A 496 -23.46 -31.17 5.18
C CYS A 496 -23.48 -32.56 4.56
N GLN A 497 -23.67 -32.67 3.24
CA GLN A 497 -23.67 -33.95 2.50
C GLN A 497 -22.66 -33.90 1.35
N ASP A 498 -21.77 -34.89 1.26
CA ASP A 498 -20.85 -35.03 0.13
C ASP A 498 -21.62 -35.28 -1.18
N ARG A 499 -21.09 -34.80 -2.31
CA ARG A 499 -21.69 -34.85 -3.65
C ARG A 499 -22.02 -36.28 -4.13
N ASP A 500 -21.35 -37.27 -3.57
CA ASP A 500 -21.56 -38.69 -3.88
C ASP A 500 -22.46 -39.43 -2.86
N GLY A 501 -23.02 -38.74 -1.85
CA GLY A 501 -23.98 -39.32 -0.89
C GLY A 501 -23.39 -40.30 0.14
N TYR A 502 -22.06 -40.45 0.21
CA TYR A 502 -21.39 -41.35 1.15
C TYR A 502 -20.86 -40.58 2.37
N TYR A 503 -21.28 -40.98 3.57
CA TYR A 503 -20.61 -40.59 4.82
C TYR A 503 -19.69 -41.70 5.28
N ARG A 504 -18.54 -41.29 5.83
CA ARG A 504 -17.73 -42.12 6.72
C ARG A 504 -17.74 -41.45 8.09
N ASN A 505 -18.09 -42.18 9.15
CA ASN A 505 -18.26 -41.67 10.51
C ASN A 505 -17.47 -42.49 11.53
N THR A 506 -16.28 -42.02 11.89
CA THR A 506 -15.70 -42.07 13.25
C THR A 506 -14.34 -41.38 13.20
N VAL A 507 -14.12 -40.50 14.17
CA VAL A 507 -12.83 -39.85 14.44
C VAL A 507 -11.85 -40.90 14.92
N SER A 508 -10.86 -41.25 14.09
CA SER A 508 -9.66 -41.91 14.59
C SER A 508 -8.74 -40.82 15.13
N SER A 509 -8.64 -40.68 16.45
CA SER A 509 -7.61 -39.83 17.06
C SER A 509 -6.24 -40.33 16.62
N VAL A 510 -5.50 -39.57 15.82
CA VAL A 510 -4.10 -39.88 15.54
C VAL A 510 -3.33 -39.63 16.84
N LYS A 511 -2.84 -40.70 17.47
CA LYS A 511 -1.88 -40.57 18.58
C LYS A 511 -0.58 -39.95 18.04
N PRO A 512 0.05 -39.02 18.79
CA PRO A 512 1.39 -38.54 18.44
C PRO A 512 2.36 -39.73 18.35
N GLY A 513 2.99 -39.94 17.19
CA GLY A 513 4.04 -40.96 16.99
C GLY A 513 3.70 -42.21 16.17
N SER A 514 2.56 -42.29 15.47
CA SER A 514 2.25 -43.43 14.58
C SER A 514 2.70 -43.19 13.14
N THR A 515 3.47 -44.13 12.57
CA THR A 515 4.02 -44.15 11.20
C THR A 515 3.09 -44.74 10.13
N THR A 516 1.76 -44.71 10.33
CA THR A 516 0.81 -45.28 9.36
C THR A 516 -0.40 -44.37 9.13
N ILE A 517 -0.62 -44.01 7.86
CA ILE A 517 -1.68 -43.13 7.36
C ILE A 517 -2.75 -43.98 6.64
N TYR A 518 -4.05 -43.70 6.86
CA TYR A 518 -5.16 -44.29 6.10
C TYR A 518 -5.60 -43.38 4.95
N ALA A 519 -5.79 -43.94 3.75
CA ALA A 519 -5.91 -43.22 2.47
C ALA A 519 -7.37 -42.99 1.99
N LEU A 520 -7.59 -41.92 1.21
CA LEU A 520 -8.76 -41.74 0.34
C LEU A 520 -8.53 -42.41 -1.02
N LYS A 521 -9.56 -43.05 -1.56
CA LYS A 521 -9.57 -43.79 -2.84
C LYS A 521 -10.02 -42.84 -3.95
N ASN A 522 -9.28 -42.72 -5.06
CA ASN A 522 -9.83 -42.11 -6.28
C ASN A 522 -10.57 -43.17 -7.12
N ARG A 523 -11.34 -42.74 -8.14
CA ARG A 523 -12.09 -43.62 -9.08
C ARG A 523 -11.21 -44.65 -9.82
N ALA A 524 -9.88 -44.49 -9.80
CA ALA A 524 -8.91 -45.35 -10.47
C ALA A 524 -8.10 -46.26 -9.52
N GLY A 525 -8.39 -46.26 -8.21
CA GLY A 525 -7.71 -47.15 -7.26
C GLY A 525 -6.24 -46.79 -6.96
N VAL A 526 -5.80 -45.57 -7.25
CA VAL A 526 -4.43 -45.10 -6.95
C VAL A 526 -4.40 -44.41 -5.59
N TYR A 527 -3.43 -44.79 -4.75
CA TYR A 527 -3.22 -44.28 -3.39
C TYR A 527 -2.19 -43.14 -3.39
N TYR A 528 -2.48 -42.04 -2.68
CA TYR A 528 -1.49 -40.99 -2.38
C TYR A 528 -1.23 -40.94 -0.87
N SER A 529 0.04 -40.87 -0.47
CA SER A 529 0.47 -40.66 0.92
C SER A 529 1.06 -39.26 1.09
N GLU A 530 0.60 -38.53 2.12
CA GLU A 530 1.28 -37.34 2.61
C GLU A 530 1.31 -37.26 4.14
N GLU A 531 2.53 -37.19 4.66
CA GLU A 531 2.84 -36.90 6.05
C GLU A 531 2.96 -35.38 6.21
N ILE A 532 1.97 -34.75 6.83
CA ILE A 532 2.03 -33.32 7.16
C ILE A 532 2.44 -33.21 8.64
N LYS A 533 3.68 -32.76 8.85
CA LYS A 533 4.36 -32.64 10.15
C LYS A 533 3.47 -32.02 11.25
N GLY A 534 3.04 -32.83 12.20
CA GLY A 534 2.53 -32.37 13.51
C GLY A 534 1.10 -31.84 13.56
N THR A 535 0.32 -31.89 12.47
CA THR A 535 -1.11 -31.58 12.51
C THR A 535 -1.96 -32.85 12.46
N THR A 536 -2.71 -33.11 13.52
CA THR A 536 -3.72 -34.17 13.52
C THR A 536 -4.93 -33.70 12.72
N TRP A 537 -5.10 -34.23 11.51
CA TRP A 537 -6.33 -34.08 10.73
C TRP A 537 -7.19 -35.33 10.86
N TYR A 538 -8.50 -35.14 10.97
CA TYR A 538 -9.44 -36.23 11.17
C TYR A 538 -9.82 -36.87 9.83
N TYR A 539 -9.37 -38.10 9.62
CA TYR A 539 -9.93 -39.01 8.62
C TYR A 539 -11.16 -39.70 9.22
N TYR A 540 -12.27 -39.70 8.50
CA TYR A 540 -13.49 -40.37 8.94
C TYR A 540 -13.64 -41.72 8.22
N ASN A 541 -13.83 -42.83 8.95
CA ASN A 541 -14.12 -44.17 8.41
C ASN A 541 -15.47 -44.69 8.97
N SER A 542 -16.34 -45.35 8.20
CA SER A 542 -17.44 -46.12 8.81
C SER A 542 -17.97 -47.27 7.97
N SER A 543 -18.48 -48.25 8.69
CA SER A 543 -19.35 -49.35 8.28
C SER A 543 -20.87 -49.06 8.48
N ALA A 544 -21.31 -47.81 8.69
CA ALA A 544 -22.74 -47.47 8.74
C ALA A 544 -23.02 -46.01 8.31
N GLY A 545 -23.92 -45.81 7.33
CA GLY A 545 -24.24 -44.51 6.72
C GLY A 545 -25.20 -43.64 7.54
N GLY A 546 -24.66 -42.65 8.26
CA GLY A 546 -25.44 -41.63 8.98
C GLY A 546 -25.18 -40.21 8.48
N ARG A 547 -26.24 -39.39 8.37
CA ARG A 547 -26.24 -37.97 7.95
C ARG A 547 -25.68 -37.07 9.07
N VAL A 548 -24.71 -36.19 8.78
CA VAL A 548 -24.22 -35.18 9.75
C VAL A 548 -25.07 -33.91 9.61
N THR A 549 -25.91 -33.65 10.61
CA THR A 549 -26.63 -32.39 10.74
C THR A 549 -25.81 -31.47 11.65
N ASN A 550 -25.35 -30.33 11.14
CA ASN A 550 -24.85 -29.30 12.03
C ASN A 550 -26.05 -28.62 12.69
N THR A 551 -26.43 -29.11 13.86
CA THR A 551 -27.48 -28.52 14.72
C THR A 551 -26.91 -27.54 15.74
N ALA A 552 -25.61 -27.24 15.69
CA ALA A 552 -24.99 -26.33 16.65
C ALA A 552 -25.56 -24.92 16.49
N ALA A 553 -26.03 -24.34 17.60
CA ALA A 553 -26.47 -22.94 17.66
C ALA A 553 -25.32 -21.95 17.34
N ASP A 554 -24.07 -22.39 17.54
CA ASP A 554 -22.86 -21.66 17.17
C ASP A 554 -22.35 -22.11 15.79
N THR A 555 -22.47 -21.21 14.83
CA THR A 555 -22.12 -21.45 13.43
C THR A 555 -20.61 -21.41 13.20
N ASP A 556 -19.81 -20.78 14.08
CA ASP A 556 -18.37 -20.72 13.91
C ASP A 556 -17.71 -22.10 14.11
N VAL A 557 -18.38 -23.04 14.81
CA VAL A 557 -17.97 -24.46 14.90
C VAL A 557 -17.86 -25.11 13.51
N LYS A 558 -18.57 -24.58 12.50
CA LYS A 558 -18.49 -24.99 11.08
C LYS A 558 -17.06 -24.89 10.52
N SER A 559 -16.22 -23.99 11.05
CA SER A 559 -14.81 -23.86 10.68
C SER A 559 -13.95 -25.08 10.97
N GLY A 560 -14.32 -25.86 12.01
CA GLY A 560 -13.65 -27.12 12.36
C GLY A 560 -14.14 -28.32 11.54
N LEU A 561 -15.16 -28.16 10.70
CA LEU A 561 -15.70 -29.21 9.85
C LEU A 561 -14.90 -29.35 8.53
N PRO A 562 -15.00 -30.51 7.85
CA PRO A 562 -14.44 -30.69 6.51
C PRO A 562 -14.82 -29.57 5.54
N LEU A 563 -13.98 -29.32 4.53
CA LEU A 563 -14.17 -28.20 3.60
C LEU A 563 -15.53 -28.24 2.88
N PHE A 564 -15.98 -29.41 2.42
CA PHE A 564 -17.28 -29.57 1.75
C PHE A 564 -18.49 -29.25 2.65
N CYS A 565 -18.30 -29.15 3.97
CA CYS A 565 -19.32 -28.71 4.93
C CYS A 565 -19.46 -27.18 4.98
N ARG A 566 -18.54 -26.46 4.33
CA ARG A 566 -18.38 -25.01 4.40
C ARG A 566 -18.82 -24.38 3.09
N THR A 567 -20.05 -24.65 2.68
CA THR A 567 -20.68 -24.19 1.43
C THR A 567 -20.96 -22.68 1.48
N PRO A 568 -20.39 -21.89 0.56
CA PRO A 568 -20.60 -20.45 0.50
C PRO A 568 -21.74 -20.09 -0.47
N THR A 569 -22.09 -18.82 -0.43
CA THR A 569 -23.01 -18.13 -1.34
C THR A 569 -22.29 -17.01 -2.06
N ALA A 570 -22.86 -16.55 -3.18
CA ALA A 570 -22.32 -15.41 -3.89
C ALA A 570 -22.18 -14.20 -2.96
N THR A 571 -21.00 -13.57 -2.99
CA THR A 571 -20.62 -12.51 -2.05
C THR A 571 -19.99 -11.34 -2.80
N THR A 572 -20.41 -10.12 -2.48
CA THR A 572 -19.93 -8.87 -3.06
C THR A 572 -19.31 -7.99 -1.99
N ILE A 573 -18.05 -7.61 -2.18
CA ILE A 573 -17.33 -6.65 -1.34
C ILE A 573 -16.90 -5.46 -2.21
N LYS A 574 -17.32 -4.25 -1.84
CA LYS A 574 -16.87 -3.01 -2.48
C LYS A 574 -16.18 -2.08 -1.49
N ALA A 575 -14.87 -2.22 -1.34
CA ALA A 575 -14.10 -1.39 -0.42
C ALA A 575 -12.63 -1.36 -0.84
N ALA A 576 -11.91 -0.32 -0.45
CA ALA A 576 -10.47 -0.38 -0.42
C ALA A 576 -10.00 -1.30 0.69
N ILE A 577 -8.97 -2.09 0.44
CA ILE A 577 -8.39 -3.03 1.38
C ILE A 577 -6.92 -2.72 1.52
N LEU A 578 -6.47 -2.47 2.76
CA LEU A 578 -5.06 -2.51 3.11
C LEU A 578 -4.82 -3.69 4.03
N ALA A 579 -3.96 -4.61 3.62
CA ALA A 579 -3.68 -5.83 4.37
C ALA A 579 -2.24 -6.28 4.17
N GLY A 580 -1.69 -6.98 5.16
CA GLY A 580 -0.40 -7.61 4.99
C GLY A 580 -0.43 -8.75 3.98
N SER A 581 0.62 -8.85 3.15
CA SER A 581 0.85 -9.98 2.25
C SER A 581 2.29 -10.45 2.33
N ALA A 582 2.50 -11.76 2.24
CA ALA A 582 3.81 -12.33 1.97
C ALA A 582 4.05 -12.47 0.46
N THR A 583 5.30 -12.62 0.03
CA THR A 583 5.68 -12.90 -1.36
C THR A 583 6.31 -14.29 -1.42
N THR A 584 6.29 -14.95 -2.59
CA THR A 584 6.92 -16.27 -2.71
C THR A 584 8.44 -16.15 -2.69
N GLY A 585 9.07 -16.68 -1.65
CA GLY A 585 10.52 -16.56 -1.44
C GLY A 585 10.89 -15.24 -0.75
N THR A 586 12.17 -14.91 -0.76
CA THR A 586 12.68 -13.61 -0.27
C THR A 586 12.26 -12.49 -1.24
N ASP A 587 12.04 -11.30 -0.70
CA ASP A 587 11.85 -10.10 -1.53
C ASP A 587 13.14 -9.84 -2.33
N SER A 588 12.98 -9.35 -3.55
CA SER A 588 14.08 -9.09 -4.49
C SER A 588 14.81 -10.32 -5.04
N ASP A 589 14.42 -11.52 -4.62
CA ASP A 589 14.95 -12.77 -5.16
C ASP A 589 13.98 -13.44 -6.11
N ILE A 590 14.54 -13.99 -7.18
CA ILE A 590 13.83 -14.92 -8.05
C ILE A 590 13.87 -16.29 -7.38
N ALA A 591 12.74 -16.71 -6.80
CA ALA A 591 12.61 -18.06 -6.27
C ALA A 591 12.77 -19.09 -7.41
N ASN A 592 13.71 -20.01 -7.23
CA ASN A 592 13.92 -21.16 -8.10
C ASN A 592 13.60 -22.41 -7.29
N GLY A 593 12.31 -22.68 -7.08
CA GLY A 593 11.91 -23.97 -6.53
C GLY A 593 12.35 -25.08 -7.47
N THR A 594 13.37 -25.86 -7.09
CA THR A 594 13.59 -27.19 -7.68
C THR A 594 12.31 -27.99 -7.49
N ALA A 595 11.83 -28.59 -8.57
CA ALA A 595 10.57 -29.32 -8.64
C ALA A 595 10.34 -30.29 -7.47
N ASP A 596 9.67 -29.82 -6.42
CA ASP A 596 8.84 -30.63 -5.53
C ASP A 596 7.92 -29.72 -4.73
N HIS A 597 6.61 -29.81 -4.99
CA HIS A 597 5.56 -29.09 -4.27
C HIS A 597 5.43 -29.53 -2.79
N LYS A 598 6.28 -30.47 -2.34
CA LYS A 598 6.06 -31.31 -1.17
C LYS A 598 6.97 -31.04 0.02
N THR A 599 8.04 -30.26 -0.13
CA THR A 599 9.04 -30.11 0.93
C THR A 599 9.30 -28.65 1.29
N TYR A 600 8.26 -27.96 1.78
CA TYR A 600 8.38 -26.62 2.39
C TYR A 600 8.90 -26.73 3.82
N THR A 601 10.17 -27.11 3.96
CA THR A 601 10.86 -27.05 5.26
C THR A 601 11.65 -25.74 5.33
N THR A 602 11.08 -24.77 6.04
CA THR A 602 11.75 -23.71 6.83
C THR A 602 11.89 -22.25 6.34
N VAL A 603 11.55 -21.79 5.13
CA VAL A 603 11.58 -20.31 4.89
C VAL A 603 10.70 -19.64 3.82
N ASN A 604 9.96 -20.33 2.94
CA ASN A 604 9.28 -19.65 1.82
C ASN A 604 7.77 -19.57 2.00
N VAL A 605 7.29 -18.50 2.65
CA VAL A 605 5.86 -18.23 2.90
C VAL A 605 5.24 -17.65 1.61
N THR A 606 4.67 -18.47 0.73
CA THR A 606 3.89 -17.94 -0.39
C THR A 606 2.54 -17.40 0.11
N SER A 607 2.08 -16.26 -0.41
CA SER A 607 0.70 -15.78 -0.23
C SER A 607 -0.26 -16.33 -1.27
N GLY A 608 0.27 -16.90 -2.36
CA GLY A 608 -0.49 -17.25 -3.56
C GLY A 608 -0.76 -16.07 -4.48
N GLY A 609 0.00 -14.98 -4.37
CA GLY A 609 -0.19 -13.78 -5.18
C GLY A 609 -1.31 -12.84 -4.74
N VAL A 610 -1.42 -11.71 -5.45
CA VAL A 610 -2.38 -10.63 -5.16
C VAL A 610 -3.81 -11.13 -5.02
N HIS A 611 -4.14 -12.19 -5.77
CA HIS A 611 -5.50 -12.71 -5.79
C HIS A 611 -5.90 -13.53 -4.55
N ASN A 612 -4.95 -13.74 -3.65
CA ASN A 612 -5.11 -14.40 -2.35
C ASN A 612 -4.77 -13.45 -1.18
N LEU A 613 -4.67 -12.14 -1.44
CA LEU A 613 -4.63 -11.11 -0.38
C LEU A 613 -5.86 -11.23 0.52
N THR A 614 -7.01 -11.53 -0.07
CA THR A 614 -8.22 -11.96 0.65
C THR A 614 -8.18 -13.47 0.87
N ARG A 615 -8.22 -13.87 2.14
CA ARG A 615 -8.12 -15.26 2.58
C ARG A 615 -9.51 -15.87 2.73
N PHE A 616 -9.77 -17.01 2.12
CA PHE A 616 -11.05 -17.69 2.17
C PHE A 616 -11.04 -18.89 3.12
N HIS A 617 -12.21 -19.23 3.67
CA HIS A 617 -12.37 -20.32 4.64
C HIS A 617 -13.51 -21.30 4.28
N GLU A 618 -14.01 -21.25 3.05
CA GLU A 618 -15.19 -21.99 2.58
C GLU A 618 -14.91 -22.72 1.26
N ASP A 619 -15.76 -23.67 0.88
CA ASP A 619 -15.70 -24.40 -0.38
C ASP A 619 -16.39 -23.62 -1.51
N TRP A 620 -15.70 -22.69 -2.14
CA TRP A 620 -16.28 -21.85 -3.21
C TRP A 620 -16.49 -22.57 -4.54
N GLY A 621 -16.63 -23.90 -4.49
CA GLY A 621 -17.06 -24.73 -5.60
C GLY A 621 -16.06 -24.76 -6.75
N SER A 622 -14.77 -24.54 -6.46
CA SER A 622 -13.67 -24.57 -7.43
C SER A 622 -13.93 -23.70 -8.67
N GLY A 623 -14.36 -22.46 -8.46
CA GLY A 623 -14.62 -21.50 -9.52
C GLY A 623 -16.07 -21.44 -10.00
N THR A 624 -17.03 -21.96 -9.22
CA THR A 624 -18.46 -21.94 -9.57
C THR A 624 -19.29 -20.95 -8.74
N VAL A 625 -18.85 -20.61 -7.53
CA VAL A 625 -19.51 -19.60 -6.69
C VAL A 625 -18.84 -18.24 -6.91
N ASN A 626 -19.65 -17.22 -7.23
CA ASN A 626 -19.16 -15.88 -7.51
C ASN A 626 -18.68 -15.17 -6.24
N PHE A 627 -17.44 -14.68 -6.27
CA PHE A 627 -16.95 -13.67 -5.36
C PHE A 627 -16.63 -12.40 -6.14
N THR A 628 -17.45 -11.37 -5.96
CA THR A 628 -17.30 -10.07 -6.61
C THR A 628 -16.55 -9.11 -5.69
N TYR A 629 -15.39 -8.66 -6.13
CA TYR A 629 -14.62 -7.64 -5.44
C TYR A 629 -14.47 -6.41 -6.33
N ARG A 630 -14.85 -5.24 -5.81
CA ARG A 630 -14.57 -3.95 -6.46
C ARG A 630 -13.86 -3.02 -5.49
N GLY A 631 -12.65 -2.58 -5.79
CA GLY A 631 -11.92 -1.76 -4.83
C GLY A 631 -10.47 -1.56 -5.18
N SER A 632 -9.68 -1.23 -4.16
CA SER A 632 -8.24 -1.04 -4.22
C SER A 632 -7.55 -2.04 -3.30
N LEU A 633 -6.59 -2.82 -3.79
CA LEU A 633 -5.81 -3.76 -2.98
C LEU A 633 -4.44 -3.17 -2.69
N VAL A 634 -4.16 -2.89 -1.42
CA VAL A 634 -2.91 -2.30 -0.96
C VAL A 634 -2.23 -3.25 0.04
N SER A 635 -0.93 -3.49 -0.15
CA SER A 635 -0.10 -4.25 0.80
C SER A 635 1.19 -3.50 1.09
N LEU A 636 1.36 -3.02 2.33
CA LEU A 636 2.54 -2.22 2.72
C LEU A 636 3.60 -3.00 3.49
N ALA A 637 3.29 -4.20 3.96
CA ALA A 637 4.24 -5.09 4.64
C ALA A 637 3.71 -6.52 4.64
N MET A 638 4.52 -7.44 5.19
CA MET A 638 4.01 -8.74 5.64
C MET A 638 3.11 -8.56 6.86
N PRO A 639 2.10 -9.44 7.07
CA PRO A 639 1.33 -9.43 8.30
C PRO A 639 2.24 -9.63 9.52
N LEU A 640 2.00 -8.84 10.56
CA LEU A 640 2.64 -8.88 11.86
C LEU A 640 2.16 -10.08 12.69
N HIS A 641 0.86 -10.41 12.64
CA HIS A 641 0.24 -11.43 13.51
C HIS A 641 -0.28 -12.66 12.77
N ALA A 642 -0.39 -12.63 11.44
CA ALA A 642 -0.84 -13.76 10.64
C ALA A 642 0.29 -14.40 9.83
N ARG A 643 0.62 -15.68 10.08
CA ARG A 643 1.81 -16.35 9.48
C ARG A 643 1.53 -17.65 8.74
N GLY A 644 0.29 -18.11 8.68
CA GLY A 644 -0.05 -19.34 7.97
C GLY A 644 0.32 -19.23 6.48
N PRO A 645 1.12 -20.15 5.92
CA PRO A 645 1.46 -20.14 4.51
C PRO A 645 0.23 -20.47 3.64
N PHE A 646 0.19 -19.95 2.43
CA PHE A 646 -0.74 -20.45 1.42
C PHE A 646 -0.24 -21.78 0.86
N GLN A 647 -1.16 -22.70 0.55
CA GLN A 647 -0.83 -24.00 -0.05
C GLN A 647 -1.90 -24.38 -1.09
N LEU A 648 -1.45 -24.75 -2.31
CA LEU A 648 -2.31 -25.27 -3.39
C LEU A 648 -2.35 -26.81 -3.37
N GLY A 649 -3.44 -27.41 -3.85
CA GLY A 649 -3.42 -28.79 -4.36
C GLY A 649 -3.91 -29.91 -3.45
N GLN A 650 -4.39 -29.68 -2.22
CA GLN A 650 -4.89 -30.77 -1.35
C GLN A 650 -6.03 -30.40 -0.40
N ASN A 651 -7.17 -29.87 -0.86
CA ASN A 651 -8.33 -29.65 0.03
C ASN A 651 -8.03 -28.88 1.35
N ILE A 652 -6.93 -28.10 1.45
CA ILE A 652 -6.36 -27.80 2.78
C ILE A 652 -7.09 -26.64 3.47
N TYR A 653 -7.40 -25.54 2.77
CA TYR A 653 -7.99 -24.35 3.39
C TYR A 653 -9.34 -23.94 2.77
N TYR A 654 -9.38 -23.80 1.44
CA TYR A 654 -10.55 -23.45 0.64
C TYR A 654 -10.42 -23.97 -0.80
N HIS A 655 -11.53 -24.06 -1.52
CA HIS A 655 -11.52 -24.07 -2.99
C HIS A 655 -11.77 -22.65 -3.49
N PRO A 656 -11.09 -22.19 -4.56
CA PRO A 656 -11.19 -20.81 -4.99
C PRO A 656 -12.58 -20.49 -5.56
N PRO A 657 -13.10 -19.26 -5.37
CA PRO A 657 -14.32 -18.81 -6.02
C PRO A 657 -14.11 -18.47 -7.50
N GLN A 658 -15.20 -18.25 -8.23
CA GLN A 658 -15.14 -17.46 -9.44
C GLN A 658 -14.86 -16.00 -9.06
N ARG A 659 -13.62 -15.57 -9.25
CA ARG A 659 -13.15 -14.22 -8.89
C ARG A 659 -13.61 -13.21 -9.93
N LEU A 660 -14.58 -12.36 -9.58
CA LEU A 660 -15.03 -11.24 -10.41
C LEU A 660 -14.47 -9.94 -9.85
N TRP A 661 -13.21 -9.67 -10.18
CA TRP A 661 -12.44 -8.59 -9.59
C TRP A 661 -12.35 -7.41 -10.53
N SER A 662 -12.58 -6.21 -10.02
CA SER A 662 -12.38 -4.96 -10.74
C SER A 662 -11.91 -3.86 -9.80
N PHE A 663 -11.39 -2.77 -10.38
CA PHE A 663 -11.15 -1.54 -9.64
C PHE A 663 -12.48 -0.83 -9.34
N GLU A 664 -12.52 -0.02 -8.28
CA GLU A 664 -13.63 0.88 -7.99
C GLU A 664 -13.39 2.23 -8.67
N GLU A 665 -14.13 2.50 -9.75
CA GLU A 665 -13.90 3.67 -10.59
C GLU A 665 -14.18 4.99 -9.86
N TYR A 666 -15.02 4.98 -8.81
CA TYR A 666 -15.22 6.16 -7.97
C TYR A 666 -13.95 6.59 -7.23
N PHE A 667 -13.03 5.68 -6.90
CA PHE A 667 -11.76 6.05 -6.27
C PHE A 667 -10.82 6.85 -7.18
N ARG A 668 -11.19 7.09 -8.44
CA ARG A 668 -10.50 8.08 -9.26
C ARG A 668 -10.78 9.50 -8.81
N ASP A 669 -11.90 9.78 -8.15
CA ASP A 669 -12.17 11.10 -7.59
C ASP A 669 -11.62 11.16 -6.16
N SER A 670 -10.84 12.20 -5.85
CA SER A 670 -10.32 12.41 -4.50
C SER A 670 -11.42 12.65 -3.46
N ALA A 671 -12.60 13.13 -3.89
CA ALA A 671 -13.74 13.33 -3.00
C ALA A 671 -14.44 12.02 -2.62
N ASP A 672 -14.21 10.94 -3.37
CA ASP A 672 -14.80 9.62 -3.15
C ASP A 672 -13.80 8.61 -2.58
N LEU A 673 -12.69 9.09 -2.03
CA LEU A 673 -11.73 8.25 -1.34
C LEU A 673 -12.21 7.94 0.08
N PRO A 674 -11.96 6.72 0.58
CA PRO A 674 -12.27 6.38 1.96
C PRO A 674 -11.57 7.30 2.97
N PRO A 675 -12.15 7.47 4.18
CA PRO A 675 -11.54 8.30 5.21
C PRO A 675 -10.11 7.86 5.55
N LEU A 676 -9.24 8.82 5.85
CA LEU A 676 -7.81 8.59 6.15
C LEU A 676 -7.09 7.68 5.14
N SER A 677 -7.44 7.77 3.85
CA SER A 677 -6.74 7.01 2.79
C SER A 677 -5.22 7.19 2.89
N PRO A 678 -4.43 6.10 3.00
CA PRO A 678 -2.99 6.19 3.15
C PRO A 678 -2.36 6.76 1.87
N ARG A 679 -1.24 7.44 2.01
CA ARG A 679 -0.62 8.22 0.92
C ARG A 679 0.85 7.89 0.77
N PHE A 680 1.36 7.88 -0.46
CA PHE A 680 2.80 7.87 -0.73
C PHE A 680 3.26 9.25 -1.19
N ILE A 681 4.56 9.49 -1.07
CA ILE A 681 5.20 10.72 -1.53
C ILE A 681 6.28 10.38 -2.55
N TYR A 682 6.33 11.17 -3.61
CA TYR A 682 7.46 11.18 -4.54
C TYR A 682 7.81 12.61 -4.97
N LEU A 683 9.05 12.78 -5.42
CA LEU A 683 9.54 14.05 -5.96
C LEU A 683 9.63 13.96 -7.46
N LYS A 684 8.99 14.91 -8.14
CA LYS A 684 9.22 15.16 -9.56
C LYS A 684 10.17 16.35 -9.69
N GLN A 685 11.23 16.17 -10.48
CA GLN A 685 12.08 17.29 -10.86
C GLN A 685 11.57 17.90 -12.16
N ASP A 686 11.24 19.19 -12.13
CA ASP A 686 10.86 19.95 -13.30
C ASP A 686 11.88 21.06 -13.60
N ASN A 687 12.24 21.15 -14.88
CA ASN A 687 12.80 22.29 -15.58
C ASN A 687 14.05 22.96 -14.97
N PHE A 688 15.15 22.97 -15.75
CA PHE A 688 16.30 23.83 -15.48
C PHE A 688 16.12 25.15 -16.21
N THR A 689 16.09 26.28 -15.48
CA THR A 689 15.92 27.61 -16.08
C THR A 689 17.12 28.50 -15.79
N ARG A 690 17.61 29.18 -16.83
CA ARG A 690 18.75 30.09 -16.79
C ARG A 690 18.26 31.53 -16.90
N GLN A 691 18.65 32.38 -15.96
CA GLN A 691 18.46 33.83 -16.08
C GLN A 691 19.80 34.54 -16.02
N PHE A 692 20.00 35.47 -16.94
CA PHE A 692 21.12 36.40 -16.94
C PHE A 692 20.58 37.77 -16.55
N GLU A 693 21.12 38.35 -15.49
CA GLU A 693 21.09 39.81 -15.36
C GLU A 693 22.36 40.31 -16.06
N GLN A 694 22.19 40.99 -17.20
CA GLN A 694 23.27 41.70 -17.89
C GLN A 694 23.45 43.08 -17.28
#